data_AF-A0A920AAU6-F1
#
_entry.id   AF-A0A920AAU6-F1
#
_cell.length_a   1.000
_cell.length_b   1.000
_cell.length_c   1.000
_cell.angle_alpha   90.00
_cell.angle_beta   90.00
_cell.angle_gamma   90.00
#
_symmetry.space_group_name_H-M   'P 1'
#
loop_
_entity.id
_entity.type
_entity.pdbx_description
1 polymer ?
#
loop_
_entity_poly.entity_id
_entity_poly.type
_entity_poly.pdbx_seq_one_letter_code
_entity_poly.pdbx_strand_id
1 'polypeptide(L)'
;MFIRLGTDYNLNYYEYEIPLKVTPWGASARDEVWPEENQVEIDFDILKAAKAARNNEIRSGNVNVSFTEPYYYYPPGEEIRITIMGNPNLGNVRTIMLGARNPELDSAFNPVDDELPKCAELWVNELRLTDFDERGGYAAKGQVKTRFADFGNLTLAGNMSTVGFGSLEQSVTERSKEQIRQYNLTSNVELGKLFPENANVKIPVFIGISETILTPQFNPLDPDVELQAALADESMSEGAKDTLRNVVQNYTLRRSINFTNVRKERSTGKGKNNTKDGKAGRNAKSNRGGKGSRAGSKSRLYDIENISLTYSYNEVFNRNINTDFSLMRENSGGIGYNYNNSPKNYKPFSKIKFLKKSKSLRLIKDFNFYLLPKTISYRTDFNKSYSEMKMRNIASLNATVPLNIVEPDTMFNKLFNLTQNFNIKYDLARSVKLNFSSNTRSIIDEPEGKIDTQAERDALRDSILTFGRPTMYHHQYDVRYTVPINKFPLTDWVSLTLNYSGTYDWNAGSMALVNDSINLGNVIQNTNKKRINAQLNMNTLYNKVPFIKSLNSNQSNSRGGSKNGRSDSRSVAKDSRSKNKSLENEDSDDDEEEEEEKNTLDHIVSLFSNFARIAFSVKNVNMSYDETNGSMLPGFKPTSEFFGMAQRFSPNSAPGWRYLLGEQPKESDLNRFASNGWITSDTLLNQPFTQQYTSRLNIRSTVEPIKKLRIQITAQRSETTNTSSLFKNNGGADIPIFELLNENRTGSFNMSFLAIRTAFRPMEINSSQTFDDFRNMRSEMAKRVAISYSVPYSPSDNYPVGFGPNSQEVLIPAFMAAYSGTDVSSQSLDRFPKIPLPNWNVKYDGLTSIPWVKKHFKTVSVSHGYTSTYSISSYQTNLFFNDLESPFTGTIENNPDNFDVSGDFLTEFQIQTVNISEQFSPLIRFDMTMNNSLTTRFEISKDRQVSLSLNNNQVQEQAGKSLTVGVGYRINDFEVTMSTPNGSKTFSSNLDLNLDLSIRKTASAIRSLEENTHQPVSGSTDVSIKTSADYVLSERINIQLFYDRMVKKYEVANSFDTANSSFGIKLRFSFGN
;
A
#
# COMPACT_ATOMS: atom_id res chain seq x y z
N MET A 1 -1.10 57.62 -40.82
CA MET A 1 -0.81 56.63 -39.76
C MET A 1 -1.20 55.26 -40.27
N PHE A 2 -0.51 54.21 -39.84
CA PHE A 2 -0.92 52.84 -40.11
C PHE A 2 -0.95 51.99 -38.84
N ILE A 3 -1.85 51.02 -38.81
CA ILE A 3 -2.01 50.01 -37.76
C ILE A 3 -1.92 48.63 -38.40
N ARG A 4 -0.86 47.88 -38.07
CA ARG A 4 -0.68 46.49 -38.48
C ARG A 4 -1.16 45.54 -37.39
N LEU A 5 -1.97 44.57 -37.79
CA LEU A 5 -2.55 43.52 -36.94
C LEU A 5 -2.25 42.16 -37.57
N GLY A 6 -1.62 41.24 -36.83
CA GLY A 6 -1.29 39.93 -37.40
C GLY A 6 -0.59 38.96 -36.47
N THR A 7 -0.12 37.85 -37.05
CA THR A 7 0.74 36.87 -36.36
C THR A 7 2.20 37.31 -36.32
N ASP A 8 2.60 38.17 -37.26
CA ASP A 8 3.91 38.80 -37.35
C ASP A 8 3.81 40.20 -38.02
N TYR A 9 4.93 40.90 -38.20
CA TYR A 9 4.98 42.28 -38.73
C TYR A 9 5.20 42.40 -40.25
N ASN A 10 5.62 41.33 -40.92
CA ASN A 10 6.23 41.39 -42.26
C ASN A 10 5.64 40.43 -43.27
N LEU A 11 5.22 39.24 -42.85
CA LEU A 11 4.76 38.16 -43.71
C LEU A 11 3.27 37.89 -43.59
N ASN A 12 2.65 38.11 -42.41
CA ASN A 12 1.24 37.81 -42.18
C ASN A 12 0.57 38.91 -41.35
N TYR A 13 0.13 39.98 -42.02
CA TYR A 13 -0.55 41.11 -41.37
C TYR A 13 -1.68 41.70 -42.22
N TYR A 14 -2.65 42.27 -41.51
CA TYR A 14 -3.55 43.32 -42.01
C TYR A 14 -2.94 44.67 -41.64
N GLU A 15 -2.84 45.60 -42.58
CA GLU A 15 -2.48 46.99 -42.31
C GLU A 15 -3.66 47.88 -42.64
N TYR A 16 -4.12 48.62 -41.66
CA TYR A 16 -5.09 49.70 -41.84
C TYR A 16 -4.35 51.02 -41.90
N GLU A 17 -4.54 51.81 -42.95
CA GLU A 17 -3.84 53.07 -43.17
C GLU A 17 -4.82 54.22 -43.42
N ILE A 18 -4.59 55.33 -42.72
CA ILE A 18 -5.41 56.54 -42.75
C ILE A 18 -4.52 57.80 -42.81
N PRO A 19 -4.84 58.80 -43.65
CA PRO A 19 -4.15 60.09 -43.64
C PRO A 19 -4.46 60.85 -42.34
N LEU A 20 -3.46 61.54 -41.78
CA LEU A 20 -3.65 62.33 -40.55
C LEU A 20 -3.71 63.82 -40.87
N LYS A 21 -4.56 64.54 -40.13
CA LYS A 21 -4.66 65.99 -40.14
C LYS A 21 -3.83 66.58 -39.00
N VAL A 22 -2.99 67.55 -39.31
CA VAL A 22 -2.12 68.21 -38.32
C VAL A 22 -2.94 69.17 -37.47
N THR A 23 -2.80 69.09 -36.15
CA THR A 23 -3.39 70.04 -35.20
C THR A 23 -2.81 71.45 -35.39
N PRO A 24 -3.63 72.52 -35.42
CA PRO A 24 -3.14 73.90 -35.52
C PRO A 24 -2.18 74.29 -34.38
N TRP A 25 -1.20 75.13 -34.68
CA TRP A 25 -0.22 75.59 -33.70
C TRP A 25 -0.88 76.41 -32.57
N GLY A 26 -0.64 76.03 -31.30
CA GLY A 26 -1.21 76.70 -30.14
C GLY A 26 -2.60 76.22 -29.70
N ALA A 27 -3.14 75.19 -30.34
CA ALA A 27 -4.38 74.53 -29.92
C ALA A 27 -4.29 73.98 -28.48
N SER A 28 -5.37 74.13 -27.72
CA SER A 28 -5.44 73.65 -26.32
C SER A 28 -6.77 73.01 -25.97
N ALA A 29 -7.79 73.17 -26.81
CA ALA A 29 -9.06 72.46 -26.65
C ALA A 29 -8.88 70.97 -27.01
N ARG A 30 -9.59 70.09 -26.31
CA ARG A 30 -9.40 68.63 -26.44
C ARG A 30 -9.73 68.13 -27.84
N ASP A 31 -10.78 68.67 -28.44
CA ASP A 31 -11.28 68.42 -29.80
C ASP A 31 -10.35 68.98 -30.88
N GLU A 32 -9.54 69.99 -30.58
CA GLU A 32 -8.50 70.47 -31.49
C GLU A 32 -7.24 69.59 -31.44
N VAL A 33 -6.87 69.11 -30.24
CA VAL A 33 -5.73 68.20 -30.03
C VAL A 33 -6.04 66.78 -30.52
N TRP A 34 -7.28 66.32 -30.36
CA TRP A 34 -7.80 65.04 -30.84
C TRP A 34 -8.96 65.27 -31.82
N PRO A 35 -8.68 65.70 -33.05
CA PRO A 35 -9.71 65.96 -34.05
C PRO A 35 -10.41 64.64 -34.45
N GLU A 36 -11.71 64.70 -34.71
CA GLU A 36 -12.50 63.52 -35.12
C GLU A 36 -11.95 62.87 -36.38
N GLU A 37 -11.35 63.64 -37.30
CA GLU A 37 -10.74 63.13 -38.52
C GLU A 37 -9.51 62.24 -38.27
N ASN A 38 -8.87 62.35 -37.09
CA ASN A 38 -7.76 61.48 -36.68
C ASN A 38 -8.22 60.31 -35.79
N GLN A 39 -9.52 60.17 -35.52
CA GLN A 39 -10.05 59.06 -34.76
C GLN A 39 -10.07 57.80 -35.63
N VAL A 40 -9.29 56.79 -35.23
CA VAL A 40 -9.20 55.53 -35.97
C VAL A 40 -10.26 54.55 -35.47
N GLU A 41 -11.23 54.25 -36.32
CA GLU A 41 -12.23 53.21 -36.11
C GLU A 41 -12.02 52.10 -37.15
N ILE A 42 -11.55 50.94 -36.70
CA ILE A 42 -11.30 49.79 -37.56
C ILE A 42 -12.47 48.84 -37.45
N ASP A 43 -13.36 48.85 -38.45
CA ASP A 43 -14.33 47.78 -38.62
C ASP A 43 -13.62 46.52 -39.15
N PHE A 44 -13.61 45.47 -38.32
CA PHE A 44 -13.00 44.19 -38.68
C PHE A 44 -13.69 43.49 -39.85
N ASP A 45 -14.95 43.81 -40.17
CA ASP A 45 -15.62 43.24 -41.32
C ASP A 45 -15.04 43.78 -42.63
N ILE A 46 -14.50 45.00 -42.65
CA ILE A 46 -13.79 45.54 -43.82
C ILE A 46 -12.47 44.79 -44.04
N LEU A 47 -11.74 44.42 -42.97
CA LEU A 47 -10.53 43.59 -43.07
C LEU A 47 -10.84 42.21 -43.67
N LYS A 48 -11.97 41.59 -43.25
CA LYS A 48 -12.43 40.30 -43.80
C LYS A 48 -12.86 40.45 -45.27
N ALA A 49 -13.55 41.53 -45.62
CA ALA A 49 -13.98 41.80 -46.99
C ALA A 49 -12.77 41.99 -47.93
N ALA A 50 -11.75 42.74 -47.48
CA ALA A 50 -10.50 42.90 -48.20
C ALA A 50 -9.78 41.54 -48.43
N LYS A 51 -9.75 40.67 -47.41
CA LYS A 51 -9.20 39.31 -47.52
C LYS A 51 -9.98 38.46 -48.52
N ALA A 52 -11.31 38.52 -48.46
CA ALA A 52 -12.18 37.79 -49.37
C ALA A 52 -12.00 38.26 -50.83
N ALA A 53 -11.91 39.58 -51.06
CA ALA A 53 -11.65 40.15 -52.37
C ALA A 53 -10.31 39.66 -52.95
N ARG A 54 -9.22 39.71 -52.16
CA ARG A 54 -7.92 39.14 -52.56
C ARG A 54 -8.03 37.65 -52.88
N ASN A 55 -8.65 36.86 -52.01
CA ASN A 55 -8.79 35.42 -52.21
C ASN A 55 -9.63 35.10 -53.46
N ASN A 56 -10.63 35.91 -53.79
CA ASN A 56 -11.41 35.77 -55.03
C ASN A 56 -10.56 36.02 -56.28
N GLU A 57 -9.73 37.07 -56.27
CA GLU A 57 -8.79 37.35 -57.36
C GLU A 57 -7.82 36.18 -57.59
N ILE A 58 -7.24 35.65 -56.51
CA ILE A 58 -6.35 34.47 -56.56
C ILE A 58 -7.11 33.25 -57.12
N ARG A 59 -8.34 32.99 -56.65
CA ARG A 59 -9.16 31.86 -57.13
C ARG A 59 -9.59 32.00 -58.58
N SER A 60 -9.80 33.21 -59.06
CA SER A 60 -10.14 33.51 -60.46
C SER A 60 -8.96 33.36 -61.42
N GLY A 61 -7.75 33.07 -60.89
CA GLY A 61 -6.55 32.82 -61.67
C GLY A 61 -5.72 34.07 -61.98
N ASN A 62 -5.93 35.17 -61.26
CA ASN A 62 -5.13 36.39 -61.41
C ASN A 62 -3.71 36.18 -60.86
N VAL A 63 -2.73 36.03 -61.74
CA VAL A 63 -1.32 35.77 -61.40
C VAL A 63 -0.61 36.94 -60.74
N ASN A 64 -1.19 38.15 -60.80
CA ASN A 64 -0.60 39.36 -60.19
C ASN A 64 -0.94 39.49 -58.71
N VAL A 65 -1.81 38.63 -58.16
CA VAL A 65 -2.18 38.60 -56.75
C VAL A 65 -1.63 37.32 -56.12
N SER A 66 -0.90 37.43 -55.02
CA SER A 66 -0.31 36.29 -54.33
C SER A 66 -0.31 36.49 -52.81
N PHE A 67 0.01 35.42 -52.06
CA PHE A 67 0.21 35.53 -50.61
C PHE A 67 1.55 36.16 -50.24
N THR A 68 2.49 36.28 -51.18
CA THR A 68 3.85 36.78 -50.91
C THR A 68 4.05 38.24 -51.28
N GLU A 69 3.04 38.88 -51.86
CA GLU A 69 3.05 40.30 -52.26
C GLU A 69 1.91 41.04 -51.55
N PRO A 70 2.08 42.33 -51.21
CA PRO A 70 1.05 43.12 -50.56
C PRO A 70 -0.12 43.38 -51.52
N TYR A 71 -1.34 43.04 -51.07
CA TYR A 71 -2.58 43.35 -51.77
C TYR A 71 -3.21 44.61 -51.18
N TYR A 72 -3.52 45.59 -52.02
CA TYR A 72 -4.14 46.85 -51.61
C TYR A 72 -5.64 46.84 -51.91
N TYR A 73 -6.44 47.19 -50.91
CA TYR A 73 -7.89 47.28 -50.99
C TYR A 73 -8.35 48.68 -50.56
N TYR A 74 -9.23 49.28 -51.38
CA TYR A 74 -9.80 50.60 -51.18
C TYR A 74 -11.31 50.49 -50.96
N PRO A 75 -11.79 50.62 -49.71
CA PRO A 75 -13.21 50.57 -49.40
C PRO A 75 -13.98 51.71 -50.09
N PRO A 76 -15.14 51.46 -50.72
CA PRO A 76 -15.91 52.50 -51.40
C PRO A 76 -16.44 53.56 -50.43
N GLY A 77 -16.07 54.83 -50.65
CA GLY A 77 -16.59 55.97 -49.88
C GLY A 77 -15.79 56.33 -48.62
N GLU A 78 -14.64 55.69 -48.38
CA GLU A 78 -13.75 55.98 -47.26
C GLU A 78 -12.34 56.34 -47.77
N GLU A 79 -11.67 57.31 -47.14
CA GLU A 79 -10.27 57.71 -47.45
C GLU A 79 -9.26 56.81 -46.73
N ILE A 80 -9.45 55.49 -46.81
CA ILE A 80 -8.62 54.50 -46.11
C ILE A 80 -8.03 53.46 -47.07
N ARG A 81 -6.87 52.92 -46.71
CA ARG A 81 -6.20 51.85 -47.45
C ARG A 81 -5.99 50.64 -46.55
N ILE A 82 -6.40 49.47 -47.03
CA ILE A 82 -6.15 48.19 -46.35
C ILE A 82 -5.12 47.41 -47.16
N THR A 83 -3.99 47.09 -46.53
CA THR A 83 -2.96 46.24 -47.12
C THR A 83 -2.98 44.86 -46.47
N ILE A 84 -2.93 43.81 -47.28
CA ILE A 84 -2.93 42.43 -46.80
C ILE A 84 -1.70 41.70 -47.33
N MET A 85 -0.91 41.12 -46.42
CA MET A 85 0.28 40.32 -46.73
C MET A 85 0.14 38.93 -46.08
N GLY A 86 0.48 37.86 -46.80
CA GLY A 86 0.38 36.47 -46.30
C GLY A 86 -1.05 35.99 -46.09
N ASN A 87 -1.25 35.10 -45.11
CA ASN A 87 -2.59 34.72 -44.65
C ASN A 87 -2.80 35.14 -43.18
N PRO A 88 -3.00 36.45 -42.92
CA PRO A 88 -3.16 36.96 -41.57
C PRO A 88 -4.42 36.42 -40.91
N ASN A 89 -4.41 36.41 -39.57
CA ASN A 89 -5.46 35.78 -38.77
C ASN A 89 -5.84 36.67 -37.57
N LEU A 90 -7.11 37.11 -37.54
CA LEU A 90 -7.68 37.89 -36.44
C LEU A 90 -8.01 37.06 -35.18
N GLY A 91 -8.15 35.74 -35.32
CA GLY A 91 -8.36 34.82 -34.20
C GLY A 91 -7.12 34.60 -33.32
N ASN A 92 -5.93 35.00 -33.80
CA ASN A 92 -4.66 34.88 -33.06
C ASN A 92 -3.72 36.05 -33.40
N VAL A 93 -4.14 37.28 -33.07
CA VAL A 93 -3.30 38.48 -33.21
C VAL A 93 -2.22 38.44 -32.13
N ARG A 94 -0.96 38.26 -32.53
CA ARG A 94 0.20 38.25 -31.62
C ARG A 94 0.91 39.58 -31.55
N THR A 95 0.81 40.36 -32.62
CA THR A 95 1.55 41.60 -32.80
C THR A 95 0.62 42.69 -33.32
N ILE A 96 0.69 43.85 -32.66
CA ILE A 96 0.08 45.11 -33.11
C ILE A 96 1.21 46.10 -33.31
N MET A 97 1.36 46.64 -34.51
CA MET A 97 2.35 47.68 -34.82
C MET A 97 1.63 48.95 -35.23
N LEU A 98 1.90 50.02 -34.51
CA LEU A 98 1.43 51.36 -34.80
C LEU A 98 2.59 52.12 -35.42
N GLY A 99 2.37 52.78 -36.55
CA GLY A 99 3.42 53.52 -37.23
C GLY A 99 2.91 54.75 -37.97
N ALA A 100 3.84 55.65 -38.28
CA ALA A 100 3.62 56.75 -39.19
C ALA A 100 4.41 56.48 -40.47
N ARG A 101 3.79 56.76 -41.61
CA ARG A 101 4.41 56.65 -42.93
C ARG A 101 4.27 58.00 -43.62
N ASN A 102 5.36 58.45 -44.25
CA ASN A 102 5.34 59.50 -45.26
C ASN A 102 5.25 58.78 -46.61
N PRO A 103 4.04 58.56 -47.18
CA PRO A 103 3.90 57.81 -48.42
C PRO A 103 4.46 58.62 -49.60
N GLU A 104 4.82 57.95 -50.69
CA GLU A 104 5.05 58.61 -51.98
C GLU A 104 3.70 59.01 -52.61
N LEU A 105 3.72 59.92 -53.59
CA LEU A 105 2.52 60.38 -54.30
C LEU A 105 1.77 59.20 -54.94
N ASP A 106 0.55 58.94 -54.45
CA ASP A 106 -0.35 57.91 -54.99
C ASP A 106 -1.62 58.61 -55.48
N SER A 107 -1.84 58.60 -56.80
CA SER A 107 -2.99 59.26 -57.41
C SER A 107 -4.34 58.72 -56.93
N ALA A 108 -4.38 57.51 -56.37
CA ALA A 108 -5.59 56.87 -55.86
C ALA A 108 -5.80 57.10 -54.35
N PHE A 109 -4.74 57.32 -53.57
CA PHE A 109 -4.82 57.37 -52.10
C PHE A 109 -4.34 58.68 -51.47
N ASN A 110 -3.30 59.32 -52.03
CA ASN A 110 -2.78 60.61 -51.56
C ASN A 110 -2.40 61.49 -52.76
N PRO A 111 -3.38 62.10 -53.45
CA PRO A 111 -3.14 62.83 -54.70
C PRO A 111 -2.52 64.23 -54.49
N VAL A 112 -2.33 64.68 -53.26
CA VAL A 112 -1.89 66.05 -52.89
C VAL A 112 -0.53 66.05 -52.20
N ASP A 113 0.27 65.00 -52.37
CA ASP A 113 1.58 64.89 -51.72
C ASP A 113 2.64 65.80 -52.38
N ASP A 114 3.56 66.34 -51.57
CA ASP A 114 4.67 67.18 -52.04
C ASP A 114 6.01 66.43 -52.12
N GLU A 115 6.02 65.13 -51.80
CA GLU A 115 7.19 64.23 -51.79
C GLU A 115 8.37 64.71 -50.92
N LEU A 116 8.14 65.69 -50.04
CA LEU A 116 9.18 66.25 -49.19
C LEU A 116 9.29 65.51 -47.84
N PRO A 117 10.48 65.45 -47.23
CA PRO A 117 10.64 64.92 -45.88
C PRO A 117 9.79 65.69 -44.85
N LYS A 118 9.01 64.96 -44.04
CA LYS A 118 8.18 65.52 -42.96
C LYS A 118 8.78 65.22 -41.58
N CYS A 119 8.62 66.15 -40.65
CA CYS A 119 8.90 65.95 -39.22
C CYS A 119 7.60 66.20 -38.45
N ALA A 120 7.20 65.25 -37.60
CA ALA A 120 5.94 65.32 -36.86
C ALA A 120 6.08 64.67 -35.48
N GLU A 121 5.31 65.17 -34.51
CA GLU A 121 5.10 64.53 -33.22
C GLU A 121 3.71 63.89 -33.24
N LEU A 122 3.64 62.58 -32.98
CA LEU A 122 2.40 61.82 -32.99
C LEU A 122 2.07 61.31 -31.60
N TRP A 123 0.86 61.61 -31.13
CA TRP A 123 0.31 61.05 -29.90
C TRP A 123 -0.77 60.03 -30.26
N VAL A 124 -0.79 58.89 -29.56
CA VAL A 124 -1.77 57.81 -29.77
C VAL A 124 -2.40 57.46 -28.42
N ASN A 125 -3.71 57.64 -28.30
CA ASN A 125 -4.48 57.33 -27.09
C ASN A 125 -5.98 57.27 -27.45
N GLU A 126 -6.83 56.36 -26.97
CA GLU A 126 -6.62 55.03 -26.36
C GLU A 126 -6.95 53.96 -27.42
N LEU A 127 -6.19 52.85 -27.47
CA LEU A 127 -6.55 51.70 -28.30
C LEU A 127 -7.46 50.76 -27.52
N ARG A 128 -8.74 50.70 -27.89
CA ARG A 128 -9.74 49.84 -27.25
C ARG A 128 -10.52 49.04 -28.29
N LEU A 129 -11.03 47.90 -27.87
CA LEU A 129 -12.02 47.13 -28.63
C LEU A 129 -13.39 47.39 -27.99
N THR A 130 -14.35 47.84 -28.80
CA THR A 130 -15.74 48.06 -28.39
C THR A 130 -16.67 47.16 -29.20
N ASP A 131 -17.97 47.16 -28.86
CA ASP A 131 -19.01 46.49 -29.65
C ASP A 131 -18.82 44.97 -29.78
N PHE A 132 -18.66 44.32 -28.63
CA PHE A 132 -18.61 42.86 -28.55
C PHE A 132 -19.88 42.23 -29.10
N ASP A 133 -19.74 41.07 -29.75
CA ASP A 133 -20.86 40.29 -30.22
C ASP A 133 -21.74 39.80 -29.05
N GLU A 134 -22.90 40.42 -28.87
CA GLU A 134 -23.87 40.09 -27.82
C GLU A 134 -24.84 38.95 -28.22
N ARG A 135 -24.59 38.24 -29.34
CA ARG A 135 -25.42 37.11 -29.76
C ARG A 135 -25.52 36.06 -28.64
N GLY A 136 -26.75 35.79 -28.21
CA GLY A 136 -27.04 34.75 -27.23
C GLY A 136 -26.91 33.34 -27.83
N GLY A 137 -26.47 32.38 -27.02
CA GLY A 137 -26.55 30.96 -27.36
C GLY A 137 -27.71 30.27 -26.66
N TYR A 138 -28.18 29.16 -27.22
CA TYR A 138 -29.13 28.28 -26.54
C TYR A 138 -28.56 26.87 -26.40
N ALA A 139 -29.06 26.14 -25.40
CA ALA A 139 -28.82 24.72 -25.27
C ALA A 139 -30.12 23.96 -25.02
N ALA A 140 -30.22 22.80 -25.66
CA ALA A 140 -31.30 21.85 -25.47
C ALA A 140 -30.71 20.55 -24.94
N LYS A 141 -31.12 20.14 -23.75
CA LYS A 141 -30.77 18.85 -23.15
C LYS A 141 -32.05 18.05 -22.98
N GLY A 142 -32.11 16.89 -23.62
CA GLY A 142 -33.20 15.94 -23.48
C GLY A 142 -32.67 14.62 -22.98
N GLN A 143 -33.33 14.01 -22.00
CA GLN A 143 -33.02 12.66 -21.56
C GLN A 143 -34.30 11.86 -21.38
N VAL A 144 -34.36 10.69 -22.02
CA VAL A 144 -35.42 9.71 -21.88
C VAL A 144 -34.84 8.46 -21.24
N LYS A 145 -35.41 8.05 -20.10
CA LYS A 145 -35.06 6.81 -19.41
C LYS A 145 -36.28 5.89 -19.40
N THR A 146 -36.15 4.74 -20.04
CA THR A 146 -37.19 3.72 -20.10
C THR A 146 -36.71 2.48 -19.37
N ARG A 147 -37.56 1.91 -18.51
CA ARG A 147 -37.29 0.64 -17.81
C ARG A 147 -38.28 -0.42 -18.27
N PHE A 148 -37.78 -1.54 -18.77
CA PHE A 148 -38.55 -2.70 -19.17
C PHE A 148 -38.62 -3.71 -18.02
N ALA A 149 -39.38 -3.37 -16.97
CA ALA A 149 -39.53 -4.19 -15.75
C ALA A 149 -38.19 -4.71 -15.18
N ASP A 150 -38.01 -6.04 -15.21
CA ASP A 150 -36.79 -6.76 -14.76
C ASP A 150 -35.86 -7.16 -15.92
N PHE A 151 -36.21 -6.88 -17.17
CA PHE A 151 -35.44 -7.25 -18.37
C PHE A 151 -34.31 -6.27 -18.67
N GLY A 152 -34.52 -4.96 -18.49
CA GLY A 152 -33.47 -3.99 -18.77
C GLY A 152 -33.91 -2.53 -18.69
N ASN A 153 -32.98 -1.63 -19.01
CA ASN A 153 -33.22 -0.20 -19.15
C ASN A 153 -32.60 0.32 -20.45
N LEU A 154 -33.21 1.36 -21.01
CA LEU A 154 -32.73 2.13 -22.14
C LEU A 154 -32.68 3.59 -21.74
N THR A 155 -31.53 4.24 -21.93
CA THR A 155 -31.34 5.67 -21.72
C THR A 155 -30.90 6.30 -23.03
N LEU A 156 -31.71 7.22 -23.54
CA LEU A 156 -31.35 8.09 -24.65
C LEU A 156 -31.14 9.49 -24.09
N ALA A 157 -29.99 10.09 -24.37
CA ALA A 157 -29.70 11.47 -24.01
C ALA A 157 -29.22 12.22 -25.25
N GLY A 158 -29.80 13.38 -25.49
CA GLY A 158 -29.38 14.32 -26.52
C GLY A 158 -28.96 15.63 -25.86
N ASN A 159 -27.85 16.20 -26.30
CA ASN A 159 -27.41 17.52 -25.92
C ASN A 159 -27.05 18.29 -27.18
N MET A 160 -27.60 19.48 -27.33
CA MET A 160 -27.28 20.41 -28.39
C MET A 160 -27.02 21.77 -27.77
N SER A 161 -25.94 22.42 -28.16
CA SER A 161 -25.70 23.83 -27.84
C SER A 161 -25.18 24.57 -29.05
N THR A 162 -25.54 25.84 -29.17
CA THR A 162 -25.02 26.72 -30.23
C THR A 162 -23.81 27.50 -29.75
N VAL A 163 -23.15 28.14 -30.71
CA VAL A 163 -22.14 29.17 -30.47
C VAL A 163 -22.72 30.24 -29.54
N GLY A 164 -21.89 30.77 -28.64
CA GLY A 164 -22.24 31.77 -27.62
C GLY A 164 -22.86 31.21 -26.34
N PHE A 165 -23.22 29.92 -26.27
CA PHE A 165 -23.78 29.32 -25.05
C PHE A 165 -22.69 29.11 -24.00
N GLY A 166 -22.99 29.45 -22.74
CA GLY A 166 -22.08 29.37 -21.60
C GLY A 166 -22.79 29.52 -20.26
N SER A 167 -22.05 29.42 -19.15
CA SER A 167 -22.58 29.74 -17.81
C SER A 167 -22.45 31.24 -17.48
N LEU A 168 -23.15 31.71 -16.45
CA LEU A 168 -23.24 33.15 -16.10
C LEU A 168 -21.87 33.76 -15.74
N GLU A 169 -21.02 32.96 -15.13
CA GLU A 169 -19.66 33.30 -14.72
C GLU A 169 -18.62 33.29 -15.87
N GLN A 170 -18.96 32.84 -17.08
CA GLN A 170 -18.03 32.82 -18.21
C GLN A 170 -17.93 34.19 -18.89
N SER A 171 -16.70 34.66 -19.07
CA SER A 171 -16.39 35.87 -19.85
C SER A 171 -16.70 35.67 -21.35
N VAL A 172 -16.79 36.76 -22.12
CA VAL A 172 -17.11 36.73 -23.56
C VAL A 172 -16.16 35.83 -24.35
N THR A 173 -14.88 35.77 -23.96
CA THR A 173 -13.86 34.92 -24.58
C THR A 173 -13.95 33.44 -24.20
N GLU A 174 -14.59 33.11 -23.07
CA GLU A 174 -14.74 31.73 -22.56
C GLU A 174 -16.04 31.06 -23.00
N ARG A 175 -16.98 31.82 -23.58
CA ARG A 175 -18.21 31.27 -24.16
C ARG A 175 -17.90 30.34 -25.33
N SER A 176 -18.78 29.37 -25.56
CA SER A 176 -18.55 28.35 -26.60
C SER A 176 -18.43 28.98 -27.99
N LYS A 177 -17.29 28.80 -28.66
CA LYS A 177 -17.10 29.13 -30.09
C LYS A 177 -17.44 27.96 -31.01
N GLU A 178 -18.07 26.93 -30.47
CA GLU A 178 -18.41 25.70 -31.19
C GLU A 178 -19.90 25.38 -31.00
N GLN A 179 -20.51 24.89 -32.06
CA GLN A 179 -21.80 24.21 -31.99
C GLN A 179 -21.57 22.75 -31.61
N ILE A 180 -22.17 22.32 -30.51
CA ILE A 180 -22.07 20.95 -30.00
C ILE A 180 -23.36 20.22 -30.32
N ARG A 181 -23.25 19.04 -30.95
CA ARG A 181 -24.35 18.07 -31.08
C ARG A 181 -23.87 16.73 -30.55
N GLN A 182 -24.52 16.23 -29.52
CA GLN A 182 -24.17 14.98 -28.86
C GLN A 182 -25.39 14.09 -28.69
N TYR A 183 -25.24 12.83 -29.07
CA TYR A 183 -26.25 11.78 -28.91
C TYR A 183 -25.65 10.61 -28.16
N ASN A 184 -26.29 10.21 -27.07
CA ASN A 184 -25.84 9.12 -26.21
C ASN A 184 -27.00 8.12 -26.04
N LEU A 185 -26.82 6.91 -26.54
CA LEU A 185 -27.74 5.80 -26.36
C LEU A 185 -27.05 4.72 -25.53
N THR A 186 -27.59 4.41 -24.36
CA THR A 186 -27.09 3.32 -23.50
C THR A 186 -28.21 2.38 -23.12
N SER A 187 -27.93 1.08 -23.12
CA SER A 187 -28.90 0.03 -22.79
C SER A 187 -28.23 -1.03 -21.92
N ASN A 188 -28.86 -1.39 -20.80
CA ASN A 188 -28.47 -2.53 -19.97
C ASN A 188 -29.58 -3.56 -20.04
N VAL A 189 -29.28 -4.74 -20.57
CA VAL A 189 -30.26 -5.82 -20.80
C VAL A 189 -29.77 -7.11 -20.13
N GLU A 190 -30.66 -7.79 -19.41
CA GLU A 190 -30.42 -9.12 -18.85
C GLU A 190 -31.07 -10.17 -19.77
N LEU A 191 -30.33 -10.60 -20.81
CA LEU A 191 -30.80 -11.60 -21.78
C LEU A 191 -31.10 -12.95 -21.13
N GLY A 192 -30.58 -13.22 -19.93
CA GLY A 192 -30.90 -14.41 -19.13
C GLY A 192 -32.41 -14.54 -18.83
N LYS A 193 -33.14 -13.43 -18.78
CA LYS A 193 -34.60 -13.41 -18.56
C LYS A 193 -35.43 -13.95 -19.74
N LEU A 194 -34.83 -14.09 -20.94
CA LEU A 194 -35.48 -14.71 -22.09
C LEU A 194 -35.52 -16.25 -21.98
N PHE A 195 -34.73 -16.82 -21.08
CA PHE A 195 -34.72 -18.26 -20.82
C PHE A 195 -35.68 -18.63 -19.69
N PRO A 196 -36.26 -19.85 -19.70
CA PRO A 196 -37.04 -20.36 -18.58
C PRO A 196 -36.30 -20.29 -17.23
N GLU A 197 -37.00 -20.03 -16.12
CA GLU A 197 -36.37 -19.88 -14.79
C GLU A 197 -35.55 -21.11 -14.35
N ASN A 198 -35.91 -22.30 -14.82
CA ASN A 198 -35.17 -23.54 -14.57
C ASN A 198 -33.83 -23.63 -15.31
N ALA A 199 -33.63 -22.86 -16.39
CA ALA A 199 -32.35 -22.77 -17.08
C ALA A 199 -31.29 -22.03 -16.23
N ASN A 200 -31.75 -21.10 -15.37
CA ASN A 200 -30.95 -20.38 -14.39
C ASN A 200 -29.68 -19.74 -14.99
N VAL A 201 -29.80 -19.13 -16.17
CA VAL A 201 -28.70 -18.49 -16.90
C VAL A 201 -28.73 -16.98 -16.64
N LYS A 202 -27.55 -16.38 -16.45
CA LYS A 202 -27.37 -14.93 -16.30
C LYS A 202 -26.51 -14.41 -17.45
N ILE A 203 -27.04 -13.48 -18.23
CA ILE A 203 -26.42 -12.89 -19.42
C ILE A 203 -26.68 -11.37 -19.41
N PRO A 204 -25.95 -10.58 -18.60
CA PRO A 204 -26.09 -9.14 -18.60
C PRO A 204 -25.24 -8.54 -19.73
N VAL A 205 -25.87 -7.71 -20.55
CA VAL A 205 -25.30 -7.07 -21.73
C VAL A 205 -25.48 -5.56 -21.59
N PHE A 206 -24.38 -4.83 -21.76
CA PHE A 206 -24.38 -3.39 -21.91
C PHE A 206 -24.07 -3.03 -23.35
N ILE A 207 -24.86 -2.11 -23.92
CA ILE A 207 -24.66 -1.54 -25.25
C ILE A 207 -24.63 -0.02 -25.08
N GLY A 208 -23.62 0.62 -25.64
CA GLY A 208 -23.45 2.08 -25.60
C GLY A 208 -23.00 2.60 -26.95
N ILE A 209 -23.67 3.64 -27.44
CA ILE A 209 -23.27 4.41 -28.61
C ILE A 209 -23.30 5.87 -28.21
N SER A 210 -22.20 6.58 -28.44
CA SER A 210 -22.06 8.00 -28.18
C SER A 210 -21.45 8.65 -29.39
N GLU A 211 -22.14 9.64 -29.95
CA GLU A 211 -21.68 10.42 -31.09
C GLU A 211 -21.62 11.88 -30.67
N THR A 212 -20.50 12.53 -30.96
CA THR A 212 -20.28 13.95 -30.67
C THR A 212 -19.75 14.62 -31.92
N ILE A 213 -20.44 15.66 -32.36
CA ILE A 213 -20.10 16.49 -33.50
C ILE A 213 -19.90 17.90 -32.97
N LEU A 214 -18.69 18.41 -33.10
CA LEU A 214 -18.33 19.78 -32.78
C LEU A 214 -18.08 20.51 -34.09
N THR A 215 -18.90 21.51 -34.38
CA THR A 215 -18.73 22.38 -35.55
C THR A 215 -18.21 23.73 -35.08
N PRO A 216 -16.99 24.14 -35.46
CA PRO A 216 -16.45 25.42 -35.05
C PRO A 216 -17.19 26.59 -35.72
N GLN A 217 -17.27 27.74 -35.05
CA GLN A 217 -17.82 28.97 -35.61
C GLN A 217 -16.97 29.48 -36.78
N PHE A 218 -15.65 29.47 -36.59
CA PHE A 218 -14.66 29.93 -37.57
C PHE A 218 -14.04 28.73 -38.30
N ASN A 219 -13.65 28.93 -39.55
CA ASN A 219 -12.96 27.90 -40.33
C ASN A 219 -11.57 27.64 -39.73
N PRO A 220 -11.23 26.43 -39.24
CA PRO A 220 -9.90 26.15 -38.69
C PRO A 220 -8.74 26.33 -39.69
N LEU A 221 -9.02 26.26 -41.00
CA LEU A 221 -8.05 26.55 -42.06
C LEU A 221 -7.85 28.05 -42.28
N ASP A 222 -8.85 28.86 -41.92
CA ASP A 222 -8.82 30.32 -42.03
C ASP A 222 -9.60 30.97 -40.85
N PRO A 223 -8.99 31.09 -39.66
CA PRO A 223 -9.73 31.31 -38.41
C PRO A 223 -10.36 32.69 -38.22
N ASP A 224 -10.23 33.59 -39.19
CA ASP A 224 -10.88 34.90 -39.26
C ASP A 224 -12.16 34.91 -40.12
N VAL A 225 -12.42 33.83 -40.85
CA VAL A 225 -13.64 33.65 -41.66
C VAL A 225 -14.61 32.72 -40.93
N GLU A 226 -15.88 33.13 -40.82
CA GLU A 226 -16.93 32.25 -40.30
C GLU A 226 -17.11 31.04 -41.21
N LEU A 227 -17.19 29.84 -40.64
CA LEU A 227 -17.37 28.60 -41.39
C LEU A 227 -18.66 28.62 -42.21
N GLN A 228 -19.72 29.25 -41.72
CA GLN A 228 -20.98 29.39 -42.46
C GLN A 228 -20.80 30.27 -43.71
N ALA A 229 -20.04 31.36 -43.61
CA ALA A 229 -19.72 32.22 -44.76
C ALA A 229 -18.91 31.44 -45.82
N ALA A 230 -17.93 30.65 -45.40
CA ALA A 230 -17.15 29.80 -46.30
C ALA A 230 -18.02 28.71 -46.99
N LEU A 231 -19.04 28.18 -46.31
CA LEU A 231 -19.96 27.19 -46.90
C LEU A 231 -21.04 27.83 -47.80
N ALA A 232 -21.36 29.11 -47.59
CA ALA A 232 -22.34 29.86 -48.37
C ALA A 232 -21.80 30.32 -49.74
N ASP A 233 -20.48 30.34 -49.91
CA ASP A 233 -19.80 30.75 -51.15
C ASP A 233 -20.32 29.98 -52.39
N GLU A 234 -20.91 30.70 -53.34
CA GLU A 234 -21.50 30.13 -54.56
C GLU A 234 -20.45 29.61 -55.55
N SER A 235 -19.18 30.05 -55.41
CA SER A 235 -18.08 29.60 -56.29
C SER A 235 -17.59 28.17 -56.01
N MET A 236 -17.99 27.57 -54.88
CA MET A 236 -17.60 26.21 -54.49
C MET A 236 -18.63 25.16 -54.94
N SER A 237 -18.15 24.06 -55.55
CA SER A 237 -18.98 22.87 -55.83
C SER A 237 -19.52 22.25 -54.54
N GLU A 238 -20.73 21.67 -54.60
CA GLU A 238 -21.39 21.02 -53.47
C GLU A 238 -20.52 19.92 -52.81
N GLY A 239 -19.79 19.14 -53.63
CA GLY A 239 -18.85 18.13 -53.12
C GLY A 239 -17.65 18.72 -52.36
N ALA A 240 -17.18 19.91 -52.73
CA ALA A 240 -16.11 20.62 -52.02
C ALA A 240 -16.61 21.18 -50.68
N LYS A 241 -17.85 21.69 -50.64
CA LYS A 241 -18.51 22.15 -49.41
C LYS A 241 -18.67 21.02 -48.39
N ASP A 242 -19.08 19.83 -48.84
CA ASP A 242 -19.21 18.65 -47.98
C ASP A 242 -17.85 18.13 -47.48
N THR A 243 -16.83 18.19 -48.34
CA THR A 243 -15.45 17.83 -47.94
C THR A 243 -14.93 18.80 -46.88
N LEU A 244 -15.06 20.11 -47.08
CA LEU A 244 -14.67 21.13 -46.12
C LEU A 244 -15.39 20.93 -44.78
N ARG A 245 -16.71 20.70 -44.80
CA ARG A 245 -17.51 20.44 -43.60
C ARG A 245 -17.01 19.21 -42.83
N ASN A 246 -16.73 18.11 -43.52
CA ASN A 246 -16.21 16.89 -42.89
C ASN A 246 -14.80 17.06 -42.31
N VAL A 247 -13.99 17.93 -42.93
CA VAL A 247 -12.60 18.17 -42.53
C VAL A 247 -12.50 19.03 -41.27
N VAL A 248 -13.30 20.09 -41.19
CA VAL A 248 -13.26 21.07 -40.09
C VAL A 248 -14.03 20.63 -38.86
N GLN A 249 -15.00 19.71 -39.01
CA GLN A 249 -15.76 19.17 -37.89
C GLN A 249 -14.89 18.25 -37.05
N ASN A 250 -14.87 18.47 -35.74
CA ASN A 250 -14.34 17.49 -34.81
C ASN A 250 -15.45 16.48 -34.50
N TYR A 251 -15.24 15.25 -34.98
CA TYR A 251 -16.18 14.16 -34.90
C TYR A 251 -15.61 13.07 -34.02
N THR A 252 -16.36 12.64 -33.02
CA THR A 252 -16.01 11.51 -32.16
C THR A 252 -17.17 10.54 -32.06
N LEU A 253 -16.94 9.28 -32.40
CA LEU A 253 -17.88 8.18 -32.26
C LEU A 253 -17.31 7.15 -31.29
N ARG A 254 -18.08 6.84 -30.25
CA ARG A 254 -17.75 5.80 -29.27
C ARG A 254 -18.80 4.70 -29.34
N ARG A 255 -18.36 3.45 -29.44
CA ARG A 255 -19.20 2.26 -29.42
C ARG A 255 -18.69 1.32 -28.35
N SER A 256 -19.59 0.76 -27.55
CA SER A 256 -19.23 -0.17 -26.48
C SER A 256 -20.24 -1.30 -26.37
N ILE A 257 -19.76 -2.55 -26.32
CA ILE A 257 -20.59 -3.74 -26.10
C ILE A 257 -19.92 -4.59 -25.03
N ASN A 258 -20.57 -4.79 -23.89
CA ASN A 258 -19.99 -5.51 -22.75
C ASN A 258 -20.92 -6.64 -22.27
N PHE A 259 -20.43 -7.87 -22.31
CA PHE A 259 -21.01 -9.05 -21.68
C PHE A 259 -20.30 -9.29 -20.35
N THR A 260 -20.99 -9.10 -19.23
CA THR A 260 -20.35 -9.14 -17.90
C THR A 260 -20.67 -10.43 -17.16
N ASN A 261 -19.68 -11.32 -16.97
CA ASN A 261 -19.85 -12.51 -16.12
C ASN A 261 -21.10 -13.35 -16.53
N VAL A 262 -21.18 -13.63 -17.82
CA VAL A 262 -22.15 -14.56 -18.42
C VAL A 262 -21.91 -15.95 -17.84
N ARG A 263 -22.91 -16.53 -17.19
CA ARG A 263 -22.76 -17.82 -16.49
C ARG A 263 -24.09 -18.53 -16.31
N LYS A 264 -24.03 -19.84 -16.11
CA LYS A 264 -25.14 -20.64 -15.62
C LYS A 264 -25.06 -20.77 -14.11
N GLU A 265 -26.07 -20.34 -13.39
CA GLU A 265 -26.13 -20.47 -11.93
C GLU A 265 -26.66 -21.86 -11.54
N ARG A 266 -26.19 -22.38 -10.41
CA ARG A 266 -26.70 -23.65 -9.88
C ARG A 266 -28.09 -23.45 -9.31
N SER A 267 -29.04 -24.27 -9.74
CA SER A 267 -30.39 -24.28 -9.17
C SER A 267 -30.30 -24.64 -7.68
N THR A 268 -30.60 -23.68 -6.80
CA THR A 268 -30.91 -23.98 -5.41
C THR A 268 -32.28 -24.64 -5.42
N GLY A 269 -32.34 -25.97 -5.28
CA GLY A 269 -33.60 -26.71 -5.31
C GLY A 269 -34.61 -26.14 -4.31
N LYS A 270 -35.51 -25.28 -4.78
CA LYS A 270 -36.79 -25.01 -4.12
C LYS A 270 -37.62 -26.26 -4.34
N GLY A 271 -37.78 -27.06 -3.29
CA GLY A 271 -38.80 -28.11 -3.28
C GLY A 271 -40.15 -27.48 -3.63
N LYS A 272 -40.79 -27.96 -4.70
CA LYS A 272 -42.17 -27.64 -5.03
C LYS A 272 -43.06 -28.16 -3.90
N ASN A 273 -43.47 -27.29 -2.98
CA ASN A 273 -44.67 -27.52 -2.19
C ASN A 273 -45.88 -27.24 -3.10
N ASN A 274 -46.27 -28.23 -3.91
CA ASN A 274 -47.61 -28.31 -4.46
C ASN A 274 -48.48 -29.04 -3.45
N THR A 275 -49.27 -28.30 -2.67
CA THR A 275 -50.47 -28.82 -2.00
C THR A 275 -51.64 -27.97 -2.45
N LYS A 276 -52.40 -28.50 -3.41
CA LYS A 276 -53.84 -28.30 -3.48
C LYS A 276 -54.50 -29.68 -3.36
N ASP A 277 -55.53 -29.69 -2.53
CA ASP A 277 -56.59 -30.69 -2.39
C ASP A 277 -56.35 -31.92 -1.50
N GLY A 278 -57.05 -31.91 -0.34
CA GLY A 278 -57.97 -33.00 -0.04
C GLY A 278 -57.57 -34.05 1.01
N LYS A 279 -58.08 -33.85 2.23
CA LYS A 279 -58.55 -34.86 3.21
C LYS A 279 -57.54 -35.78 3.94
N ALA A 280 -57.48 -35.54 5.25
CA ALA A 280 -57.59 -36.48 6.37
C ALA A 280 -56.70 -37.74 6.43
N GLY A 281 -55.82 -37.78 7.43
CA GLY A 281 -55.18 -39.01 7.90
C GLY A 281 -54.30 -38.77 9.13
N ARG A 282 -54.80 -39.14 10.31
CA ARG A 282 -54.14 -39.05 11.62
C ARG A 282 -52.97 -40.03 11.76
N ASN A 283 -52.06 -39.67 12.67
CA ASN A 283 -51.04 -40.50 13.37
C ASN A 283 -49.74 -40.87 12.62
N ALA A 284 -48.66 -40.16 12.93
CA ALA A 284 -47.34 -40.77 13.09
C ALA A 284 -46.44 -39.94 14.02
N LYS A 285 -45.91 -40.63 15.03
CA LYS A 285 -45.07 -40.13 16.12
C LYS A 285 -43.82 -39.41 15.62
N SER A 286 -43.56 -38.25 16.23
CA SER A 286 -42.31 -37.52 16.18
C SER A 286 -41.16 -38.39 16.70
N ASN A 287 -40.21 -38.74 15.83
CA ASN A 287 -38.91 -39.24 16.25
C ASN A 287 -37.82 -38.23 15.89
N ARG A 288 -37.04 -37.91 16.92
CA ARG A 288 -36.04 -36.85 17.01
C ARG A 288 -34.72 -37.37 16.45
N GLY A 289 -34.13 -36.68 15.47
CA GLY A 289 -32.83 -37.08 14.92
C GLY A 289 -32.43 -36.32 13.65
N GLY A 290 -32.42 -34.99 13.72
CA GLY A 290 -32.02 -34.12 12.61
C GLY A 290 -30.59 -34.38 12.14
N LYS A 291 -30.47 -35.10 11.01
CA LYS A 291 -29.23 -35.25 10.24
C LYS A 291 -29.54 -35.20 8.74
N GLY A 292 -30.31 -34.19 8.33
CA GLY A 292 -30.52 -33.84 6.93
C GLY A 292 -29.60 -32.69 6.55
N SER A 293 -28.38 -32.99 6.10
CA SER A 293 -27.60 -32.03 5.33
C SER A 293 -28.41 -31.68 4.08
N ARG A 294 -28.94 -30.46 4.00
CA ARG A 294 -29.54 -29.89 2.78
C ARG A 294 -28.56 -30.12 1.62
N ALA A 295 -28.91 -31.05 0.73
CA ALA A 295 -28.13 -31.32 -0.46
C ALA A 295 -28.39 -30.19 -1.47
N GLY A 296 -27.63 -29.09 -1.35
CA GLY A 296 -27.30 -28.33 -2.55
C GLY A 296 -26.62 -29.27 -3.53
N SER A 297 -26.93 -29.17 -4.83
CA SER A 297 -26.33 -30.05 -5.83
C SER A 297 -24.81 -30.04 -5.68
N LYS A 298 -24.20 -31.23 -5.57
CA LYS A 298 -22.76 -31.35 -5.40
C LYS A 298 -22.09 -30.90 -6.69
N SER A 299 -21.26 -29.85 -6.61
CA SER A 299 -20.39 -29.40 -7.69
C SER A 299 -19.53 -30.55 -8.20
N ARG A 300 -19.62 -30.88 -9.49
CA ARG A 300 -18.72 -31.80 -10.19
C ARG A 300 -17.71 -30.99 -11.02
N LEU A 301 -16.59 -31.62 -11.36
CA LEU A 301 -15.49 -30.94 -12.09
C LEU A 301 -15.94 -30.50 -13.49
N TYR A 302 -16.78 -31.27 -14.15
CA TYR A 302 -17.26 -31.01 -15.51
C TYR A 302 -18.57 -30.20 -15.56
N ASP A 303 -19.07 -29.69 -14.44
CA ASP A 303 -20.28 -28.86 -14.41
C ASP A 303 -20.03 -27.54 -15.15
N ILE A 304 -20.90 -27.21 -16.12
CA ILE A 304 -20.84 -25.94 -16.87
C ILE A 304 -21.14 -24.74 -15.97
N GLU A 305 -21.81 -24.93 -14.84
CA GLU A 305 -22.03 -23.89 -13.83
C GLU A 305 -20.73 -23.40 -13.16
N ASN A 306 -19.61 -24.09 -13.36
CA ASN A 306 -18.29 -23.60 -12.95
C ASN A 306 -17.70 -22.59 -13.95
N ILE A 307 -18.24 -22.46 -15.16
CA ILE A 307 -17.70 -21.60 -16.22
C ILE A 307 -18.39 -20.25 -16.22
N SER A 308 -17.60 -19.19 -16.40
CA SER A 308 -18.03 -17.81 -16.55
C SER A 308 -17.29 -17.17 -17.70
N LEU A 309 -17.98 -16.37 -18.51
CA LEU A 309 -17.46 -15.68 -19.67
C LEU A 309 -17.64 -14.17 -19.49
N THR A 310 -16.64 -13.38 -19.86
CA THR A 310 -16.74 -11.92 -19.95
C THR A 310 -16.15 -11.50 -21.29
N TYR A 311 -16.77 -10.52 -21.95
CA TYR A 311 -16.27 -9.95 -23.19
C TYR A 311 -16.67 -8.48 -23.26
N SER A 312 -15.78 -7.62 -23.71
CA SER A 312 -15.96 -6.19 -23.82
C SER A 312 -15.28 -5.70 -25.09
N TYR A 313 -16.04 -4.96 -25.89
CA TYR A 313 -15.61 -4.31 -27.11
C TYR A 313 -15.81 -2.81 -26.91
N ASN A 314 -14.74 -2.02 -27.01
CA ASN A 314 -14.83 -0.57 -27.05
C ASN A 314 -14.13 -0.05 -28.30
N GLU A 315 -14.81 0.83 -29.03
CA GLU A 315 -14.26 1.52 -30.19
C GLU A 315 -14.42 3.03 -29.97
N VAL A 316 -13.35 3.77 -30.24
CA VAL A 316 -13.34 5.23 -30.33
C VAL A 316 -12.79 5.58 -31.69
N PHE A 317 -13.64 6.13 -32.53
CA PHE A 317 -13.25 6.74 -33.79
C PHE A 317 -13.27 8.25 -33.63
N ASN A 318 -12.23 8.93 -34.07
CA ASN A 318 -12.21 10.38 -34.16
C ASN A 318 -11.68 10.85 -35.51
N ARG A 319 -12.08 12.05 -35.91
CA ARG A 319 -11.47 12.83 -36.99
C ARG A 319 -11.60 14.31 -36.66
N ASN A 320 -10.61 15.09 -37.04
CA ASN A 320 -10.59 16.54 -36.84
C ASN A 320 -9.71 17.17 -37.94
N ILE A 321 -9.42 18.47 -37.83
CA ILE A 321 -8.63 19.17 -38.84
C ILE A 321 -7.22 18.59 -39.07
N ASN A 322 -6.55 18.11 -38.02
CA ASN A 322 -5.18 17.60 -38.08
C ASN A 322 -5.10 16.09 -38.33
N THR A 323 -6.17 15.37 -37.99
CA THR A 323 -6.23 13.92 -38.01
C THR A 323 -7.31 13.47 -38.97
N ASP A 324 -6.90 12.78 -40.04
CA ASP A 324 -7.84 12.30 -41.05
C ASP A 324 -8.77 11.25 -40.48
N PHE A 325 -8.19 10.28 -39.79
CA PHE A 325 -8.89 9.40 -38.87
C PHE A 325 -7.95 8.91 -37.76
N SER A 326 -8.50 8.73 -36.57
CA SER A 326 -7.88 7.91 -35.53
C SER A 326 -8.92 6.92 -35.02
N LEU A 327 -8.52 5.66 -34.99
CA LEU A 327 -9.35 4.55 -34.57
C LEU A 327 -8.64 3.84 -33.42
N MET A 328 -9.29 3.77 -32.27
CA MET A 328 -8.86 2.99 -31.14
C MET A 328 -9.89 1.90 -30.86
N ARG A 329 -9.45 0.65 -30.83
CA ARG A 329 -10.27 -0.54 -30.55
C ARG A 329 -9.65 -1.30 -29.39
N GLU A 330 -10.44 -1.50 -28.35
CA GLU A 330 -10.10 -2.34 -27.22
C GLU A 330 -11.03 -3.55 -27.19
N ASN A 331 -10.44 -4.74 -27.30
CA ASN A 331 -11.14 -6.01 -27.13
C ASN A 331 -10.59 -6.66 -25.88
N SER A 332 -11.40 -6.72 -24.83
CA SER A 332 -11.05 -7.46 -23.63
C SER A 332 -12.03 -8.59 -23.39
N GLY A 333 -11.55 -9.70 -22.85
CA GLY A 333 -12.41 -10.82 -22.54
C GLY A 333 -11.75 -11.78 -21.60
N GLY A 334 -12.50 -12.70 -21.05
CA GLY A 334 -11.95 -13.69 -20.17
C GLY A 334 -12.88 -14.87 -19.92
N ILE A 335 -12.26 -16.02 -19.74
CA ILE A 335 -12.92 -17.29 -19.42
C ILE A 335 -12.47 -17.68 -18.02
N GLY A 336 -13.40 -17.77 -17.08
CA GLY A 336 -13.17 -18.20 -15.71
C GLY A 336 -13.83 -19.55 -15.44
N TYR A 337 -13.06 -20.52 -14.95
CA TYR A 337 -13.51 -21.79 -14.40
C TYR A 337 -13.35 -21.76 -12.86
N ASN A 338 -14.41 -22.02 -12.10
CA ASN A 338 -14.38 -22.00 -10.64
C ASN A 338 -15.17 -23.18 -10.06
N TYR A 339 -14.42 -24.22 -9.69
CA TYR A 339 -14.92 -25.41 -9.03
C TYR A 339 -14.79 -25.30 -7.51
N ASN A 340 -15.90 -25.48 -6.79
CA ASN A 340 -15.94 -25.48 -5.33
C ASN A 340 -16.61 -26.75 -4.82
N ASN A 341 -15.91 -27.54 -4.01
CA ASN A 341 -16.37 -28.82 -3.47
C ASN A 341 -16.24 -28.90 -1.95
N SER A 342 -17.06 -29.76 -1.36
CA SER A 342 -16.92 -30.23 0.01
C SER A 342 -16.52 -31.72 -0.02
N PRO A 343 -15.24 -32.05 -0.25
CA PRO A 343 -14.80 -33.43 -0.41
C PRO A 343 -15.07 -34.26 0.85
N LYS A 344 -15.45 -35.52 0.66
CA LYS A 344 -15.67 -36.45 1.78
C LYS A 344 -14.33 -36.80 2.42
N ASN A 345 -14.29 -36.76 3.75
CA ASN A 345 -13.12 -37.18 4.51
C ASN A 345 -13.11 -38.71 4.72
N TYR A 346 -12.06 -39.40 4.27
CA TYR A 346 -11.86 -40.83 4.44
C TYR A 346 -11.06 -41.13 5.72
N LYS A 347 -11.55 -42.07 6.54
CA LYS A 347 -10.95 -42.44 7.84
C LYS A 347 -10.80 -43.97 7.97
N PRO A 348 -9.80 -44.58 7.32
CA PRO A 348 -9.72 -46.04 7.15
C PRO A 348 -9.69 -46.81 8.49
N PHE A 349 -8.93 -46.32 9.48
CA PHE A 349 -8.72 -47.02 10.75
C PHE A 349 -9.75 -46.72 11.84
N SER A 350 -10.71 -45.82 11.58
CA SER A 350 -11.67 -45.35 12.59
C SER A 350 -12.65 -46.42 13.09
N LYS A 351 -12.84 -47.50 12.33
CA LYS A 351 -13.78 -48.60 12.64
C LYS A 351 -13.15 -49.76 13.43
N ILE A 352 -11.83 -49.86 13.49
CA ILE A 352 -11.10 -50.99 14.12
C ILE A 352 -11.23 -50.95 15.65
N LYS A 353 -11.68 -52.06 16.27
CA LYS A 353 -12.04 -52.10 17.71
C LYS A 353 -10.83 -51.94 18.65
N PHE A 354 -9.67 -52.53 18.36
CA PHE A 354 -8.49 -52.42 19.24
C PHE A 354 -7.90 -51.01 19.25
N LEU A 355 -7.88 -50.33 18.09
CA LEU A 355 -7.46 -48.92 17.96
C LEU A 355 -8.41 -47.94 18.66
N LYS A 356 -9.68 -48.30 18.88
CA LYS A 356 -10.63 -47.49 19.66
C LYS A 356 -10.37 -47.51 21.16
N LYS A 357 -9.85 -48.63 21.70
CA LYS A 357 -9.64 -48.81 23.14
C LYS A 357 -8.34 -48.16 23.64
N SER A 358 -7.28 -48.15 22.82
CA SER A 358 -6.00 -47.57 23.21
C SER A 358 -5.96 -46.05 23.03
N LYS A 359 -5.65 -45.32 24.11
CA LYS A 359 -5.46 -43.85 24.07
C LYS A 359 -4.19 -43.45 23.30
N SER A 360 -3.17 -44.30 23.27
CA SER A 360 -1.90 -44.03 22.57
C SER A 360 -1.99 -44.18 21.05
N LEU A 361 -2.91 -45.02 20.56
CA LEU A 361 -3.10 -45.29 19.12
C LEU A 361 -4.10 -44.32 18.44
N ARG A 362 -4.44 -43.20 19.09
CA ARG A 362 -5.33 -42.17 18.55
C ARG A 362 -4.83 -41.55 17.24
N LEU A 363 -3.51 -41.45 17.07
CA LEU A 363 -2.90 -40.92 15.85
C LEU A 363 -3.30 -41.75 14.62
N ILE A 364 -3.12 -43.08 14.71
CA ILE A 364 -3.47 -44.04 13.66
C ILE A 364 -4.99 -44.08 13.48
N LYS A 365 -5.75 -44.16 14.57
CA LYS A 365 -7.23 -44.18 14.54
C LYS A 365 -7.84 -42.97 13.81
N ASP A 366 -7.28 -41.78 14.06
CA ASP A 366 -7.77 -40.50 13.53
C ASP A 366 -7.04 -40.09 12.24
N PHE A 367 -6.24 -40.98 11.64
CA PHE A 367 -5.67 -40.78 10.32
C PHE A 367 -6.81 -40.57 9.31
N ASN A 368 -6.65 -39.53 8.50
CA ASN A 368 -7.72 -39.04 7.65
C ASN A 368 -7.14 -38.31 6.46
N PHE A 369 -7.77 -38.45 5.30
CA PHE A 369 -7.35 -37.80 4.06
C PHE A 369 -8.55 -37.44 3.19
N TYR A 370 -8.36 -36.48 2.29
CA TYR A 370 -9.32 -36.13 1.25
C TYR A 370 -8.71 -36.51 -0.11
N LEU A 371 -9.53 -37.03 -1.02
CA LEU A 371 -9.09 -37.47 -2.36
C LEU A 371 -9.24 -36.38 -3.44
N LEU A 372 -10.08 -35.39 -3.19
CA LEU A 372 -10.37 -34.31 -4.14
C LEU A 372 -10.02 -32.96 -3.52
N PRO A 373 -9.56 -32.00 -4.33
CA PRO A 373 -9.33 -30.64 -3.87
C PRO A 373 -10.65 -29.97 -3.47
N LYS A 374 -10.53 -28.99 -2.58
CA LYS A 374 -11.66 -28.21 -2.10
C LYS A 374 -12.07 -27.17 -3.13
N THR A 375 -11.11 -26.48 -3.73
CA THR A 375 -11.38 -25.50 -4.79
C THR A 375 -10.35 -25.62 -5.91
N ILE A 376 -10.79 -25.48 -7.15
CA ILE A 376 -9.94 -25.26 -8.32
C ILE A 376 -10.50 -24.04 -9.04
N SER A 377 -9.67 -23.04 -9.28
CA SER A 377 -10.04 -21.87 -10.05
C SER A 377 -9.00 -21.63 -11.12
N TYR A 378 -9.44 -21.43 -12.35
CA TYR A 378 -8.59 -21.06 -13.48
C TYR A 378 -9.27 -19.91 -14.21
N ARG A 379 -8.53 -18.88 -14.60
CA ARG A 379 -9.08 -17.74 -15.33
C ARG A 379 -8.07 -17.25 -16.33
N THR A 380 -8.48 -17.16 -17.58
CA THR A 380 -7.67 -16.59 -18.66
C THR A 380 -8.36 -15.35 -19.17
N ASP A 381 -7.70 -14.21 -19.05
CA ASP A 381 -8.15 -12.91 -19.54
C ASP A 381 -7.25 -12.45 -20.68
N PHE A 382 -7.84 -11.91 -21.75
CA PHE A 382 -7.11 -11.22 -22.80
C PHE A 382 -7.52 -9.75 -22.86
N ASN A 383 -6.60 -8.91 -23.28
CA ASN A 383 -6.84 -7.51 -23.60
C ASN A 383 -6.01 -7.11 -24.82
N LYS A 384 -6.69 -6.86 -25.94
CA LYS A 384 -6.13 -6.41 -27.20
C LYS A 384 -6.49 -4.95 -27.42
N SER A 385 -5.48 -4.09 -27.36
CA SER A 385 -5.54 -2.68 -27.77
C SER A 385 -4.98 -2.56 -29.18
N TYR A 386 -5.77 -1.96 -30.06
CA TYR A 386 -5.38 -1.64 -31.43
C TYR A 386 -5.68 -0.17 -31.68
N SER A 387 -4.65 0.59 -32.04
CA SER A 387 -4.78 1.98 -32.44
C SER A 387 -4.19 2.19 -33.82
N GLU A 388 -4.93 2.89 -34.66
CA GLU A 388 -4.55 3.29 -36.00
C GLU A 388 -4.78 4.81 -36.12
N MET A 389 -3.83 5.55 -36.67
CA MET A 389 -3.94 6.99 -36.82
C MET A 389 -3.29 7.44 -38.14
N LYS A 390 -4.03 8.21 -38.94
CA LYS A 390 -3.50 8.90 -40.11
C LYS A 390 -3.60 10.41 -39.90
N MET A 391 -2.47 11.09 -39.99
CA MET A 391 -2.43 12.55 -39.97
C MET A 391 -2.95 13.10 -41.30
N ARG A 392 -3.71 14.18 -41.24
CA ARG A 392 -4.26 14.82 -42.44
C ARG A 392 -3.20 15.70 -43.09
N ASN A 393 -3.13 15.65 -44.41
CA ASN A 393 -2.38 16.64 -45.19
C ASN A 393 -3.23 17.93 -45.31
N ILE A 394 -2.88 18.94 -44.52
CA ILE A 394 -3.60 20.23 -44.49
C ILE A 394 -3.21 21.10 -45.70
N ALA A 395 -2.01 20.91 -46.25
CA ALA A 395 -1.49 21.72 -47.35
C ALA A 395 -2.20 21.42 -48.68
N SER A 396 -2.59 20.17 -48.93
CA SER A 396 -3.37 19.80 -50.12
C SER A 396 -4.80 20.34 -50.13
N LEU A 397 -5.34 20.73 -48.97
CA LEU A 397 -6.68 21.31 -48.84
C LEU A 397 -6.74 22.80 -49.21
N ASN A 398 -5.60 23.51 -49.12
CA ASN A 398 -5.49 24.94 -49.41
C ASN A 398 -4.88 25.22 -50.80
N ALA A 399 -4.47 24.20 -51.56
CA ALA A 399 -3.78 24.36 -52.84
C ALA A 399 -4.77 24.38 -54.02
N THR A 400 -4.71 25.42 -54.84
CA THR A 400 -5.46 25.55 -56.11
C THR A 400 -4.84 24.75 -57.26
N VAL A 401 -3.59 24.28 -57.07
CA VAL A 401 -2.82 23.47 -58.02
C VAL A 401 -2.45 22.14 -57.33
N PRO A 402 -2.53 20.98 -58.01
CA PRO A 402 -2.13 19.71 -57.41
C PRO A 402 -0.65 19.76 -57.01
N LEU A 403 -0.38 19.83 -55.71
CA LEU A 403 0.98 19.70 -55.18
C LEU A 403 1.27 18.21 -55.03
N ASN A 404 2.36 17.72 -55.63
CA ASN A 404 2.90 16.37 -55.39
C ASN A 404 3.51 16.32 -53.99
N ILE A 405 2.67 16.31 -52.95
CA ILE A 405 3.09 16.19 -51.54
C ILE A 405 2.91 14.73 -51.13
N VAL A 406 3.95 14.16 -50.52
CA VAL A 406 3.91 12.82 -49.93
C VAL A 406 2.83 12.79 -48.83
N GLU A 407 1.84 11.92 -48.96
CA GLU A 407 0.83 11.72 -47.91
C GLU A 407 1.48 11.09 -46.66
N PRO A 408 1.13 11.53 -45.45
CA PRO A 408 1.59 10.88 -44.23
C PRO A 408 1.12 9.42 -44.16
N ASP A 409 2.04 8.51 -43.83
CA ASP A 409 1.74 7.11 -43.61
C ASP A 409 0.86 6.91 -42.35
N THR A 410 0.09 5.84 -42.35
CA THR A 410 -0.72 5.43 -41.20
C THR A 410 0.15 4.83 -40.11
N MET A 411 0.01 5.33 -38.88
CA MET A 411 0.71 4.82 -37.70
C MET A 411 -0.14 3.75 -37.01
N PHE A 412 0.49 2.64 -36.61
CA PHE A 412 -0.16 1.54 -35.89
C PHE A 412 0.46 1.36 -34.51
N ASN A 413 -0.37 1.19 -33.48
CA ASN A 413 0.04 0.80 -32.14
C ASN A 413 -0.81 -0.40 -31.70
N LYS A 414 -0.16 -1.54 -31.44
CA LYS A 414 -0.81 -2.80 -31.09
C LYS A 414 -0.26 -3.33 -29.79
N LEU A 415 -1.14 -3.78 -28.90
CA LEU A 415 -0.77 -4.47 -27.69
C LEU A 415 -1.81 -5.53 -27.35
N PHE A 416 -1.41 -6.79 -27.38
CA PHE A 416 -2.27 -7.90 -27.03
C PHE A 416 -1.70 -8.64 -25.82
N ASN A 417 -2.25 -8.32 -24.64
CA ASN A 417 -1.91 -8.99 -23.39
C ASN A 417 -2.81 -10.20 -23.14
N LEU A 418 -2.22 -11.26 -22.61
CA LEU A 418 -2.90 -12.43 -22.08
C LEU A 418 -2.49 -12.63 -20.61
N THR A 419 -3.45 -12.84 -19.71
CA THR A 419 -3.20 -13.13 -18.30
C THR A 419 -3.88 -14.42 -17.91
N GLN A 420 -3.14 -15.35 -17.31
CA GLN A 420 -3.64 -16.64 -16.85
C GLN A 420 -3.47 -16.76 -15.33
N ASN A 421 -4.55 -16.99 -14.62
CA ASN A 421 -4.60 -17.18 -13.18
C ASN A 421 -5.02 -18.62 -12.87
N PHE A 422 -4.28 -19.30 -12.01
CA PHE A 422 -4.63 -20.63 -11.52
C PHE A 422 -4.56 -20.65 -9.99
N ASN A 423 -5.52 -21.30 -9.33
CA ASN A 423 -5.58 -21.44 -7.89
C ASN A 423 -6.14 -22.82 -7.53
N ILE A 424 -5.45 -23.54 -6.65
CA ILE A 424 -5.91 -24.80 -6.10
C ILE A 424 -5.77 -24.79 -4.59
N LYS A 425 -6.88 -25.09 -3.90
CA LYS A 425 -6.88 -25.35 -2.46
C LYS A 425 -7.16 -26.82 -2.22
N TYR A 426 -6.17 -27.53 -1.69
CA TYR A 426 -6.24 -28.94 -1.40
C TYR A 426 -5.96 -29.21 0.08
N ASP A 427 -7.01 -29.53 0.83
CA ASP A 427 -6.88 -30.10 2.17
C ASP A 427 -6.49 -31.59 2.05
N LEU A 428 -5.20 -31.94 1.92
CA LEU A 428 -4.75 -33.34 1.84
C LEU A 428 -5.24 -34.17 3.04
N ALA A 429 -5.25 -33.56 4.22
CA ALA A 429 -5.80 -34.11 5.47
C ALA A 429 -6.36 -32.97 6.33
N ARG A 430 -7.10 -33.27 7.41
CA ARG A 430 -7.48 -32.21 8.37
C ARG A 430 -6.26 -31.46 8.96
N SER A 431 -5.12 -32.15 9.05
CA SER A 431 -3.86 -31.62 9.56
C SER A 431 -2.97 -31.00 8.49
N VAL A 432 -3.15 -31.33 7.20
CA VAL A 432 -2.29 -30.87 6.11
C VAL A 432 -3.13 -30.14 5.07
N LYS A 433 -2.87 -28.84 4.90
CA LYS A 433 -3.54 -27.99 3.91
C LYS A 433 -2.52 -27.44 2.94
N LEU A 434 -2.81 -27.56 1.66
CA LEU A 434 -2.01 -27.01 0.57
C LEU A 434 -2.83 -25.98 -0.17
N ASN A 435 -2.26 -24.80 -0.39
CA ASN A 435 -2.78 -23.77 -1.27
C ASN A 435 -1.69 -23.47 -2.30
N PHE A 436 -2.02 -23.51 -3.57
CA PHE A 436 -1.11 -23.14 -4.65
C PHE A 436 -1.84 -22.17 -5.57
N SER A 437 -1.18 -21.11 -6.00
CA SER A 437 -1.69 -20.23 -7.04
C SER A 437 -0.58 -19.74 -7.94
N SER A 438 -0.88 -19.59 -9.22
CA SER A 438 0.03 -19.01 -10.20
C SER A 438 -0.66 -17.95 -11.04
N ASN A 439 0.11 -16.98 -11.49
CA ASN A 439 -0.24 -15.94 -12.43
C ASN A 439 0.81 -15.92 -13.54
N THR A 440 0.38 -15.99 -14.79
CA THR A 440 1.25 -15.83 -15.96
C THR A 440 0.73 -14.65 -16.77
N ARG A 441 1.62 -13.74 -17.18
CA ARG A 441 1.31 -12.69 -18.15
C ARG A 441 2.14 -12.91 -19.41
N SER A 442 1.47 -12.92 -20.54
CA SER A 442 2.07 -13.11 -21.86
C SER A 442 1.66 -11.98 -22.81
N ILE A 443 2.47 -11.76 -23.83
CA ILE A 443 2.12 -10.93 -24.98
C ILE A 443 1.90 -11.84 -26.17
N ILE A 444 0.79 -11.65 -26.88
CA ILE A 444 0.55 -12.28 -28.18
C ILE A 444 1.26 -11.40 -29.21
N ASP A 445 2.35 -11.91 -29.77
CA ASP A 445 3.10 -11.20 -30.81
C ASP A 445 2.22 -11.15 -32.10
N GLU A 446 1.96 -9.94 -32.60
CA GLU A 446 1.17 -9.70 -33.82
C GLU A 446 2.10 -9.22 -34.96
N PRO A 447 1.85 -9.59 -36.23
CA PRO A 447 2.58 -9.06 -37.37
C PRO A 447 2.48 -7.53 -37.49
N GLU A 448 3.43 -6.92 -38.20
CA GLU A 448 3.46 -5.47 -38.45
C GLU A 448 2.27 -4.99 -39.30
N GLY A 449 1.96 -3.69 -39.27
CA GLY A 449 0.95 -3.08 -40.14
C GLY A 449 -0.50 -3.50 -39.86
N LYS A 450 -1.36 -3.55 -40.88
CA LYS A 450 -2.74 -4.08 -40.76
C LYS A 450 -2.75 -5.55 -41.13
N ILE A 451 -3.55 -6.36 -40.43
CA ILE A 451 -3.65 -7.81 -40.70
C ILE A 451 -4.58 -8.03 -41.89
N ASP A 452 -3.99 -8.12 -43.08
CA ASP A 452 -4.74 -8.24 -44.33
C ASP A 452 -4.46 -9.57 -45.04
N THR A 453 -3.26 -10.15 -44.89
CA THR A 453 -2.89 -11.40 -45.55
C THR A 453 -3.31 -12.65 -44.76
N GLN A 454 -3.48 -13.79 -45.45
CA GLN A 454 -3.79 -15.06 -44.80
C GLN A 454 -2.64 -15.53 -43.88
N ALA A 455 -1.39 -15.32 -44.29
CA ALA A 455 -0.21 -15.67 -43.50
C ALA A 455 -0.16 -14.91 -42.16
N GLU A 456 -0.50 -13.62 -42.14
CA GLU A 456 -0.56 -12.81 -40.91
C GLU A 456 -1.67 -13.29 -39.96
N ARG A 457 -2.81 -13.72 -40.51
CA ARG A 457 -3.92 -14.29 -39.71
C ARG A 457 -3.54 -15.63 -39.10
N ASP A 458 -2.84 -16.47 -39.85
CA ASP A 458 -2.35 -17.77 -39.36
C ASP A 458 -1.29 -17.57 -38.27
N ALA A 459 -0.35 -16.63 -38.45
CA ALA A 459 0.62 -16.26 -37.42
C ALA A 459 -0.03 -15.75 -36.13
N LEU A 460 -1.03 -14.86 -36.23
CA LEU A 460 -1.81 -14.40 -35.07
C LEU A 460 -2.54 -15.56 -34.39
N ARG A 461 -3.14 -16.46 -35.16
CA ARG A 461 -3.85 -17.63 -34.63
C ARG A 461 -2.90 -18.54 -33.85
N ASP A 462 -1.72 -18.82 -34.41
CA ASP A 462 -0.71 -19.67 -33.77
C ASP A 462 -0.19 -19.04 -32.48
N SER A 463 0.05 -17.72 -32.49
CA SER A 463 0.42 -16.94 -31.31
C SER A 463 -0.65 -17.01 -30.20
N ILE A 464 -1.94 -16.93 -30.56
CA ILE A 464 -3.05 -17.10 -29.62
C ILE A 464 -3.13 -18.53 -29.07
N LEU A 465 -2.99 -19.55 -29.93
CA LEU A 465 -3.08 -20.96 -29.55
C LEU A 465 -1.91 -21.42 -28.66
N THR A 466 -0.74 -20.79 -28.81
CA THR A 466 0.44 -21.00 -27.97
C THR A 466 0.43 -20.18 -26.67
N PHE A 467 -0.63 -19.41 -26.42
CA PHE A 467 -0.76 -18.46 -25.30
C PHE A 467 0.27 -17.33 -25.29
N GLY A 468 0.88 -17.06 -26.45
CA GLY A 468 1.89 -16.04 -26.66
C GLY A 468 3.16 -16.24 -25.84
N ARG A 469 4.03 -15.24 -25.93
CA ARG A 469 5.32 -15.24 -25.26
C ARG A 469 5.17 -14.74 -23.82
N PRO A 470 5.58 -15.52 -22.80
CA PRO A 470 5.49 -15.09 -21.41
C PRO A 470 6.42 -13.90 -21.16
N THR A 471 5.91 -12.90 -20.45
CA THR A 471 6.67 -11.72 -19.98
C THR A 471 6.90 -11.77 -18.48
N MET A 472 5.96 -12.38 -17.74
CA MET A 472 6.04 -12.58 -16.31
C MET A 472 5.37 -13.90 -15.94
N TYR A 473 5.96 -14.60 -14.98
CA TYR A 473 5.35 -15.74 -14.31
C TYR A 473 5.56 -15.58 -12.81
N HIS A 474 4.50 -15.80 -12.03
CA HIS A 474 4.51 -15.78 -10.58
C HIS A 474 3.78 -17.01 -10.05
N HIS A 475 4.34 -17.72 -9.09
CA HIS A 475 3.55 -18.64 -8.26
C HIS A 475 3.82 -18.46 -6.79
N GLN A 476 2.86 -18.91 -5.99
CA GLN A 476 2.98 -19.04 -4.56
C GLN A 476 2.38 -20.37 -4.11
N TYR A 477 3.00 -20.97 -3.10
CA TYR A 477 2.46 -22.12 -2.40
C TYR A 477 2.48 -21.89 -0.89
N ASP A 478 1.52 -22.46 -0.18
CA ASP A 478 1.41 -22.45 1.28
C ASP A 478 0.99 -23.85 1.74
N VAL A 479 1.90 -24.52 2.46
CA VAL A 479 1.69 -25.83 3.05
C VAL A 479 1.65 -25.66 4.56
N ARG A 480 0.48 -25.88 5.14
CA ARG A 480 0.26 -25.83 6.59
C ARG A 480 0.10 -27.22 7.14
N TYR A 481 0.97 -27.61 8.08
CA TYR A 481 0.88 -28.86 8.81
C TYR A 481 0.67 -28.61 10.30
N THR A 482 -0.56 -28.87 10.78
CA THR A 482 -0.85 -28.95 12.21
C THR A 482 -0.46 -30.35 12.70
N VAL A 483 0.70 -30.44 13.35
CA VAL A 483 1.27 -31.70 13.80
C VAL A 483 0.35 -32.30 14.87
N PRO A 484 -0.20 -33.50 14.68
CA PRO A 484 -1.15 -34.13 15.60
C PRO A 484 -0.47 -34.70 16.86
N ILE A 485 0.59 -34.05 17.36
CA ILE A 485 1.32 -34.43 18.58
C ILE A 485 0.43 -34.35 19.82
N ASN A 486 -0.57 -33.48 19.79
CA ASN A 486 -1.59 -33.38 20.84
C ASN A 486 -2.52 -34.62 20.95
N LYS A 487 -2.45 -35.55 20.01
CA LYS A 487 -3.21 -36.81 20.09
C LYS A 487 -2.52 -37.86 20.95
N PHE A 488 -1.23 -37.70 21.22
CA PHE A 488 -0.48 -38.62 22.06
C PHE A 488 -0.68 -38.24 23.55
N PRO A 489 -1.05 -39.19 24.43
CA PRO A 489 -1.39 -38.87 25.81
C PRO A 489 -0.28 -38.20 26.63
N LEU A 490 1.00 -38.32 26.27
CA LEU A 490 2.08 -37.63 26.99
C LEU A 490 2.29 -36.18 26.52
N THR A 491 1.77 -35.80 25.35
CA THR A 491 2.03 -34.51 24.68
C THR A 491 0.74 -33.78 24.27
N ASP A 492 -0.40 -34.13 24.85
CA ASP A 492 -1.70 -33.47 24.62
C ASP A 492 -1.76 -31.99 25.03
N TRP A 493 -0.77 -31.55 25.81
CA TRP A 493 -0.53 -30.17 26.21
C TRP A 493 0.26 -29.35 25.18
N VAL A 494 0.77 -29.97 24.11
CA VAL A 494 1.56 -29.33 23.05
C VAL A 494 0.73 -29.17 21.79
N SER A 495 0.59 -27.95 21.28
CA SER A 495 0.08 -27.67 19.94
C SER A 495 1.23 -27.16 19.07
N LEU A 496 1.48 -27.85 17.96
CA LEU A 496 2.56 -27.51 17.02
C LEU A 496 1.96 -27.32 15.62
N THR A 497 2.20 -26.15 15.03
CA THR A 497 1.82 -25.84 13.65
C THR A 497 3.07 -25.41 12.88
N LEU A 498 3.33 -26.12 11.79
CA LEU A 498 4.38 -25.82 10.84
C LEU A 498 3.74 -25.20 9.59
N ASN A 499 4.30 -24.10 9.10
CA ASN A 499 3.90 -23.47 7.85
C ASN A 499 5.12 -23.36 6.95
N TYR A 500 5.03 -23.89 5.74
CA TYR A 500 6.03 -23.72 4.71
C TYR A 500 5.37 -23.08 3.50
N SER A 501 5.74 -21.83 3.21
CA SER A 501 5.24 -21.13 2.03
C SER A 501 6.40 -20.60 1.21
N GLY A 502 6.22 -20.45 -0.09
CA GLY A 502 7.22 -19.83 -0.94
C GLY A 502 6.61 -19.20 -2.17
N THR A 503 7.40 -18.36 -2.82
CA THR A 503 7.05 -17.72 -4.08
C THR A 503 8.15 -17.94 -5.10
N TYR A 504 7.81 -17.98 -6.36
CA TYR A 504 8.74 -17.96 -7.47
C TYR A 504 8.26 -16.97 -8.50
N ASP A 505 9.18 -16.16 -8.99
CA ASP A 505 8.94 -15.15 -9.99
C ASP A 505 9.93 -15.36 -11.14
N TRP A 506 9.46 -15.21 -12.36
CA TRP A 506 10.28 -15.17 -13.58
C TRP A 506 9.83 -13.95 -14.37
N ASN A 507 10.78 -13.10 -14.74
CA ASN A 507 10.54 -11.89 -15.52
C ASN A 507 11.40 -11.93 -16.78
N ALA A 508 10.77 -11.73 -17.93
CA ALA A 508 11.46 -11.69 -19.21
C ALA A 508 12.42 -10.49 -19.28
N GLY A 509 13.60 -10.71 -19.86
CA GLY A 509 14.52 -9.62 -20.22
C GLY A 509 13.95 -8.73 -21.34
N SER A 510 14.49 -7.52 -21.50
CA SER A 510 14.13 -6.65 -22.62
C SER A 510 14.59 -7.24 -23.94
N MET A 511 13.70 -7.33 -24.93
CA MET A 511 14.06 -7.82 -26.27
C MET A 511 14.82 -6.78 -27.11
N ALA A 512 14.80 -5.49 -26.74
CA ALA A 512 15.44 -4.43 -27.51
C ALA A 512 16.97 -4.59 -27.63
N LEU A 513 17.58 -5.33 -26.70
CA LEU A 513 19.01 -5.58 -26.62
C LEU A 513 19.40 -6.99 -27.08
N VAL A 514 18.42 -7.85 -27.38
CA VAL A 514 18.67 -9.24 -27.77
C VAL A 514 18.96 -9.28 -29.27
N ASN A 515 20.19 -9.65 -29.62
CA ASN A 515 20.61 -9.94 -31.00
C ASN A 515 21.42 -11.25 -31.02
N ASP A 516 21.91 -11.69 -32.18
CA ASP A 516 22.66 -12.95 -32.30
C ASP A 516 23.93 -13.00 -31.43
N SER A 517 24.43 -11.86 -30.97
CA SER A 517 25.65 -11.73 -30.15
C SER A 517 25.42 -11.41 -28.67
N ILE A 518 24.26 -10.86 -28.28
CA ILE A 518 23.98 -10.35 -26.94
C ILE A 518 22.68 -10.99 -26.43
N ASN A 519 22.76 -11.67 -25.30
CA ASN A 519 21.61 -12.20 -24.60
C ASN A 519 21.82 -12.10 -23.08
N LEU A 520 21.25 -11.05 -22.48
CA LEU A 520 21.37 -10.80 -21.05
C LEU A 520 20.49 -11.72 -20.18
N GLY A 521 19.68 -12.58 -20.80
CA GLY A 521 18.79 -13.52 -20.12
C GLY A 521 17.62 -12.85 -19.38
N ASN A 522 16.86 -13.68 -18.68
CA ASN A 522 15.71 -13.33 -17.86
C ASN A 522 16.11 -13.26 -16.38
N VAL A 523 15.21 -12.80 -15.52
CA VAL A 523 15.44 -12.75 -14.08
C VAL A 523 14.52 -13.72 -13.37
N ILE A 524 15.08 -14.61 -12.55
CA ILE A 524 14.30 -15.47 -11.64
C ILE A 524 14.47 -15.02 -10.20
N GLN A 525 13.41 -15.13 -9.43
CA GLN A 525 13.42 -14.86 -8.00
C GLN A 525 12.67 -15.96 -7.27
N ASN A 526 13.07 -16.18 -6.03
CA ASN A 526 12.46 -17.19 -5.18
C ASN A 526 12.43 -16.71 -3.74
N THR A 527 11.33 -16.95 -3.04
CA THR A 527 11.27 -16.78 -1.59
C THR A 527 10.78 -18.05 -0.90
N ASN A 528 11.31 -18.34 0.28
CA ASN A 528 10.75 -19.32 1.20
C ASN A 528 10.46 -18.67 2.55
N LYS A 529 9.43 -19.17 3.24
CA LYS A 529 9.04 -18.75 4.58
C LYS A 529 8.71 -19.99 5.39
N LYS A 530 9.49 -20.25 6.43
CA LYS A 530 9.29 -21.33 7.39
C LYS A 530 8.74 -20.70 8.67
N ARG A 531 7.56 -21.10 9.11
CA ARG A 531 6.96 -20.62 10.37
C ARG A 531 6.66 -21.79 11.28
N ILE A 532 7.20 -21.75 12.48
CA ILE A 532 6.99 -22.75 13.52
C ILE A 532 6.26 -22.06 14.64
N ASN A 533 5.04 -22.51 14.93
CA ASN A 533 4.26 -22.02 16.06
C ASN A 533 4.02 -23.18 17.03
N ALA A 534 4.61 -23.08 18.21
CA ALA A 534 4.42 -24.01 19.31
C ALA A 534 3.68 -23.32 20.46
N GLN A 535 2.64 -23.98 20.96
CA GLN A 535 1.88 -23.53 22.11
C GLN A 535 1.81 -24.65 23.14
N LEU A 536 2.30 -24.37 24.34
CA LEU A 536 2.36 -25.29 25.46
C LEU A 536 1.30 -24.87 26.50
N ASN A 537 0.29 -25.71 26.72
CA ASN A 537 -0.75 -25.51 27.73
C ASN A 537 -0.38 -26.25 29.01
N MET A 538 0.36 -25.57 29.88
CA MET A 538 0.92 -26.17 31.08
C MET A 538 -0.16 -26.63 32.08
N ASN A 539 -1.34 -25.99 32.11
CA ASN A 539 -2.45 -26.48 32.93
C ASN A 539 -2.84 -27.93 32.59
N THR A 540 -2.81 -28.29 31.30
CA THR A 540 -3.11 -29.67 30.88
C THR A 540 -1.99 -30.66 31.22
N LEU A 541 -0.73 -30.21 31.21
CA LEU A 541 0.42 -30.99 31.67
C LEU A 541 0.32 -31.26 33.18
N TYR A 542 0.11 -30.20 33.97
CA TYR A 542 0.04 -30.27 35.43
C TYR A 542 -1.12 -31.15 35.92
N ASN A 543 -2.27 -31.10 35.24
CA ASN A 543 -3.42 -31.95 35.57
C ASN A 543 -3.17 -33.46 35.35
N LYS A 544 -2.04 -33.88 34.78
CA LYS A 544 -1.63 -35.28 34.70
C LYS A 544 -1.06 -35.82 36.01
N VAL A 545 -0.50 -34.94 36.85
CA VAL A 545 0.03 -35.33 38.17
C VAL A 545 -1.12 -35.26 39.17
N PRO A 546 -1.55 -36.37 39.80
CA PRO A 546 -2.75 -36.41 40.67
C PRO A 546 -2.73 -35.40 41.82
N PHE A 547 -1.57 -35.20 42.43
CA PHE A 547 -1.36 -34.22 43.51
C PHE A 547 -1.57 -32.77 43.05
N ILE A 548 -1.16 -32.42 41.83
CA ILE A 548 -1.34 -31.06 41.30
C ILE A 548 -2.77 -30.86 40.81
N LYS A 549 -3.40 -31.93 40.30
CA LYS A 549 -4.80 -31.90 39.90
C LYS A 549 -5.72 -31.57 41.08
N SER A 550 -5.48 -32.08 42.29
CA SER A 550 -6.29 -31.74 43.48
C SER A 550 -6.13 -30.27 43.90
N LEU A 551 -4.91 -29.72 43.79
CA LEU A 551 -4.63 -28.29 43.99
C LEU A 551 -5.33 -27.40 42.97
N ASN A 552 -5.35 -27.79 41.68
CA ASN A 552 -6.05 -27.09 40.62
C ASN A 552 -7.59 -27.30 40.65
N SER A 553 -8.08 -28.48 41.07
CA SER A 553 -9.53 -28.80 41.10
C SER A 553 -10.26 -28.15 42.27
N ASN A 554 -9.58 -27.94 43.41
CA ASN A 554 -10.08 -27.10 44.49
C ASN A 554 -10.26 -25.63 44.08
N GLN A 555 -9.85 -25.27 42.87
CA GLN A 555 -9.99 -23.94 42.29
C GLN A 555 -11.24 -23.78 41.39
N SER A 556 -11.95 -24.86 41.02
CA SER A 556 -13.13 -24.77 40.15
C SER A 556 -14.48 -24.71 40.85
N ASN A 557 -14.54 -24.85 42.18
CA ASN A 557 -15.81 -24.97 42.91
C ASN A 557 -16.35 -23.67 43.57
N SER A 558 -15.76 -22.49 43.32
CA SER A 558 -16.30 -21.20 43.83
C SER A 558 -16.98 -20.33 42.76
N ARG A 559 -17.40 -20.93 41.63
CA ARG A 559 -18.34 -20.28 40.69
C ARG A 559 -19.64 -21.08 40.62
N GLY A 560 -20.27 -21.25 41.78
CA GLY A 560 -21.69 -21.54 41.88
C GLY A 560 -22.45 -20.24 41.64
N GLY A 561 -22.88 -20.04 40.40
CA GLY A 561 -23.82 -18.98 40.06
C GLY A 561 -25.13 -19.21 40.80
N SER A 562 -25.67 -18.10 41.34
CA SER A 562 -27.08 -17.99 41.70
C SER A 562 -27.94 -18.50 40.54
N LYS A 563 -28.60 -19.63 40.76
CA LYS A 563 -29.72 -20.09 39.94
C LYS A 563 -30.84 -20.46 40.90
N ASN A 564 -31.83 -19.60 40.94
CA ASN A 564 -33.18 -19.89 41.41
C ASN A 564 -33.62 -21.25 40.88
N GLY A 565 -33.83 -22.20 41.80
CA GLY A 565 -34.60 -23.41 41.55
C GLY A 565 -35.98 -23.23 42.16
N ARG A 566 -37.01 -23.13 41.32
CA ARG A 566 -38.41 -23.29 41.70
C ARG A 566 -38.87 -24.67 41.24
N SER A 567 -39.21 -25.46 42.26
CA SER A 567 -40.12 -26.60 42.36
C SER A 567 -40.07 -27.81 41.42
N ASP A 568 -40.35 -28.94 42.09
CA ASP A 568 -41.05 -30.14 41.65
C ASP A 568 -40.31 -31.14 40.76
N SER A 569 -40.46 -32.45 40.94
CA SER A 569 -40.95 -33.31 42.03
C SER A 569 -40.72 -34.74 41.51
N ARG A 570 -40.54 -35.70 42.43
CA ARG A 570 -40.79 -37.16 42.23
C ARG A 570 -39.87 -37.87 41.20
N SER A 571 -39.42 -39.09 41.37
CA SER A 571 -39.77 -40.20 42.26
C SER A 571 -38.81 -41.36 41.95
N VAL A 572 -38.47 -42.14 42.99
CA VAL A 572 -38.40 -43.63 43.00
C VAL A 572 -37.33 -44.26 42.08
N ALA A 573 -36.18 -44.69 42.60
CA ALA A 573 -35.91 -45.93 43.35
C ALA A 573 -35.97 -47.22 42.51
N LYS A 574 -34.83 -47.94 42.44
CA LYS A 574 -34.63 -49.30 42.99
C LYS A 574 -33.31 -49.91 42.49
N ASP A 575 -32.43 -50.24 43.44
CA ASP A 575 -31.95 -51.59 43.83
C ASP A 575 -30.85 -52.16 42.90
N SER A 576 -29.76 -52.78 43.39
CA SER A 576 -29.63 -53.61 44.58
C SER A 576 -28.17 -53.77 45.06
N ARG A 577 -27.99 -53.67 46.39
CA ARG A 577 -27.29 -54.56 47.38
C ARG A 577 -26.08 -55.39 46.89
N SER A 578 -24.99 -55.53 47.65
CA SER A 578 -24.85 -55.92 49.07
C SER A 578 -23.39 -55.62 49.51
N LYS A 579 -22.97 -55.56 50.78
CA LYS A 579 -23.45 -56.19 52.02
C LYS A 579 -22.80 -55.48 53.24
N ASN A 580 -23.65 -54.96 54.13
CA ASN A 580 -23.66 -54.97 55.62
C ASN A 580 -22.36 -55.22 56.40
N LYS A 581 -22.13 -54.59 57.57
CA LYS A 581 -22.99 -54.56 58.80
C LYS A 581 -22.38 -53.50 59.76
N SER A 582 -23.02 -52.36 60.10
CA SER A 582 -23.82 -52.03 61.32
C SER A 582 -23.15 -52.41 62.66
N LEU A 583 -23.15 -51.64 63.77
CA LEU A 583 -23.78 -50.37 64.22
C LEU A 583 -23.22 -50.06 65.64
N GLU A 584 -23.36 -48.80 66.12
CA GLU A 584 -23.38 -48.30 67.53
C GLU A 584 -22.07 -48.35 68.36
N ASN A 585 -21.73 -47.47 69.33
CA ASN A 585 -22.32 -46.25 69.93
C ASN A 585 -21.22 -45.48 70.71
N GLU A 586 -21.54 -44.25 71.14
CA GLU A 586 -20.80 -43.39 72.09
C GLU A 586 -20.47 -44.09 73.43
N ASP A 587 -19.26 -43.91 73.97
CA ASP A 587 -18.97 -43.14 75.20
C ASP A 587 -17.46 -43.24 75.60
N SER A 588 -17.10 -42.39 76.55
CA SER A 588 -15.82 -41.80 76.94
C SER A 588 -14.72 -42.65 77.59
N ASP A 589 -13.51 -42.11 77.42
CA ASP A 589 -12.31 -42.06 78.27
C ASP A 589 -11.28 -43.22 78.28
N ASP A 590 -10.03 -42.74 78.25
CA ASP A 590 -8.71 -43.35 78.44
C ASP A 590 -8.15 -44.22 77.31
N ASP A 591 -7.29 -43.60 76.50
CA ASP A 591 -5.87 -43.97 76.47
C ASP A 591 -5.06 -42.79 75.87
N GLU A 592 -4.24 -42.19 76.74
CA GLU A 592 -3.09 -41.37 76.37
C GLU A 592 -2.08 -42.22 75.55
N GLU A 593 -1.19 -41.52 74.83
CA GLU A 593 -0.04 -42.06 74.08
C GLU A 593 -0.30 -42.49 72.62
N GLU A 594 -0.36 -41.49 71.73
CA GLU A 594 0.48 -41.39 70.50
C GLU A 594 0.18 -40.07 69.75
N GLU A 595 0.21 -38.95 70.47
CA GLU A 595 0.52 -37.65 69.86
C GLU A 595 2.04 -37.51 69.85
N GLU A 596 2.67 -37.62 68.68
CA GLU A 596 3.91 -36.93 68.26
C GLU A 596 4.63 -37.66 67.10
N GLU A 597 3.99 -37.90 65.95
CA GLU A 597 4.75 -38.24 64.73
C GLU A 597 4.13 -37.78 63.39
N LYS A 598 3.19 -36.84 63.42
CA LYS A 598 2.55 -36.29 62.20
C LYS A 598 2.84 -34.82 61.87
N ASN A 599 3.72 -34.15 62.61
CA ASN A 599 4.03 -32.73 62.38
C ASN A 599 5.27 -32.44 61.52
N THR A 600 6.02 -33.45 61.08
CA THR A 600 7.21 -33.25 60.21
C THR A 600 6.89 -33.47 58.72
N LEU A 601 5.97 -34.38 58.39
CA LEU A 601 5.50 -34.61 57.01
C LEU A 601 4.62 -33.47 56.48
N ASP A 602 3.77 -32.85 57.31
CA ASP A 602 2.96 -31.69 56.90
C ASP A 602 3.82 -30.42 56.72
N HIS A 603 4.95 -30.31 57.42
CA HIS A 603 5.89 -29.20 57.25
C HIS A 603 6.73 -29.36 55.96
N ILE A 604 7.12 -30.58 55.61
CA ILE A 604 7.79 -30.89 54.32
C ILE A 604 6.79 -30.76 53.15
N VAL A 605 5.54 -31.19 53.31
CA VAL A 605 4.47 -31.01 52.30
C VAL A 605 4.10 -29.52 52.15
N SER A 606 4.15 -28.71 53.21
CA SER A 606 3.88 -27.26 53.10
C SER A 606 4.99 -26.50 52.37
N LEU A 607 6.26 -26.83 52.62
CA LEU A 607 7.43 -26.28 51.91
C LEU A 607 7.45 -26.73 50.44
N PHE A 608 7.20 -28.01 50.19
CA PHE A 608 7.12 -28.54 48.82
C PHE A 608 5.88 -28.00 48.08
N SER A 609 4.76 -27.74 48.78
CA SER A 609 3.56 -27.16 48.16
C SER A 609 3.76 -25.71 47.73
N ASN A 610 4.55 -24.92 48.47
CA ASN A 610 4.85 -23.53 48.11
C ASN A 610 5.86 -23.45 46.95
N PHE A 611 6.88 -24.31 46.93
CA PHE A 611 7.79 -24.46 45.78
C PHE A 611 7.08 -25.02 44.53
N ALA A 612 6.22 -26.03 44.71
CA ALA A 612 5.38 -26.56 43.65
C ALA A 612 4.45 -25.49 43.05
N ARG A 613 3.84 -24.63 43.87
CA ARG A 613 2.98 -23.53 43.38
C ARG A 613 3.74 -22.51 42.51
N ILE A 614 5.00 -22.24 42.82
CA ILE A 614 5.86 -21.37 42.00
C ILE A 614 6.30 -22.09 40.72
N ALA A 615 6.70 -23.36 40.78
CA ALA A 615 7.09 -24.13 39.59
C ALA A 615 5.90 -24.40 38.63
N PHE A 616 4.68 -24.57 39.16
CA PHE A 616 3.44 -24.79 38.40
C PHE A 616 2.65 -23.50 38.11
N SER A 617 3.28 -22.36 38.31
CA SER A 617 2.68 -21.06 38.04
C SER A 617 2.56 -20.77 36.54
N VAL A 618 3.41 -21.36 35.70
CA VAL A 618 3.38 -21.16 34.25
C VAL A 618 2.07 -21.70 33.68
N LYS A 619 1.26 -20.85 33.05
CA LYS A 619 -0.04 -21.21 32.47
C LYS A 619 0.06 -21.57 31.00
N ASN A 620 0.81 -20.78 30.24
CA ASN A 620 1.03 -21.03 28.82
C ASN A 620 2.44 -20.57 28.41
N VAL A 621 2.98 -21.24 27.39
CA VAL A 621 4.19 -20.81 26.69
C VAL A 621 3.89 -20.86 25.20
N ASN A 622 4.04 -19.72 24.52
CA ASN A 622 3.90 -19.59 23.08
C ASN A 622 5.28 -19.28 22.51
N MET A 623 5.69 -20.05 21.51
CA MET A 623 6.93 -19.85 20.78
C MET A 623 6.58 -19.75 19.29
N SER A 624 7.02 -18.67 18.66
CA SER A 624 6.93 -18.48 17.22
C SER A 624 8.33 -18.24 16.67
N TYR A 625 8.73 -19.05 15.69
CA TYR A 625 9.96 -18.87 14.93
C TYR A 625 9.60 -18.71 13.45
N ASP A 626 9.98 -17.58 12.87
CA ASP A 626 9.76 -17.24 11.47
C ASP A 626 11.11 -17.04 10.78
N GLU A 627 11.37 -17.80 9.74
CA GLU A 627 12.54 -17.68 8.88
C GLU A 627 12.08 -17.38 7.45
N THR A 628 12.57 -16.30 6.86
CA THR A 628 12.28 -15.91 5.48
C THR A 628 13.59 -15.84 4.71
N ASN A 629 13.69 -16.60 3.63
CA ASN A 629 14.82 -16.56 2.72
C ASN A 629 14.35 -16.09 1.34
N GLY A 630 15.17 -15.33 0.63
CA GLY A 630 14.87 -14.85 -0.72
C GLY A 630 16.13 -14.79 -1.57
N SER A 631 15.98 -14.98 -2.88
CA SER A 631 17.07 -14.81 -3.85
C SER A 631 16.55 -14.25 -5.17
N MET A 632 17.42 -13.54 -5.87
CA MET A 632 17.20 -13.02 -7.22
C MET A 632 18.43 -13.35 -8.06
N LEU A 633 18.23 -14.11 -9.13
CA LEU A 633 19.25 -14.50 -10.07
C LEU A 633 18.92 -13.93 -11.46
N PRO A 634 19.68 -12.93 -11.94
CA PRO A 634 19.58 -12.45 -13.31
C PRO A 634 20.34 -13.37 -14.28
N GLY A 635 20.17 -13.19 -15.59
CA GLY A 635 20.88 -13.97 -16.61
C GLY A 635 20.26 -15.32 -16.98
N PHE A 636 19.07 -15.65 -16.48
CA PHE A 636 18.42 -16.96 -16.70
C PHE A 636 17.86 -17.09 -18.13
N LYS A 637 18.44 -17.94 -18.97
CA LYS A 637 18.05 -18.12 -20.38
C LYS A 637 16.67 -18.78 -20.59
N PRO A 638 16.28 -19.85 -19.86
CA PRO A 638 15.03 -20.55 -20.15
C PRO A 638 13.78 -19.70 -19.92
N THR A 639 12.74 -19.96 -20.71
CA THR A 639 11.42 -19.34 -20.58
C THR A 639 10.54 -20.08 -19.59
N SER A 640 9.72 -19.36 -18.82
CA SER A 640 8.81 -19.99 -17.87
C SER A 640 7.50 -20.47 -18.54
N GLU A 641 7.18 -21.75 -18.42
CA GLU A 641 5.89 -22.32 -18.84
C GLU A 641 4.95 -22.55 -17.64
N PHE A 642 3.91 -23.37 -17.81
CA PHE A 642 2.96 -23.71 -16.75
C PHE A 642 3.66 -24.41 -15.56
N PHE A 643 3.38 -23.97 -14.33
CA PHE A 643 4.10 -24.33 -13.09
C PHE A 643 5.54 -23.82 -12.97
N GLY A 644 5.98 -22.89 -13.82
CA GLY A 644 7.25 -22.19 -13.62
C GLY A 644 8.49 -22.91 -14.15
N MET A 645 8.32 -24.03 -14.87
CA MET A 645 9.43 -24.82 -15.43
C MET A 645 9.45 -24.74 -16.96
N ALA A 646 10.65 -24.64 -17.52
CA ALA A 646 10.89 -24.92 -18.94
C ALA A 646 11.03 -26.43 -19.17
N GLN A 647 10.59 -26.93 -20.33
CA GLN A 647 10.80 -28.34 -20.76
C GLN A 647 10.29 -29.36 -19.73
N ARG A 648 9.03 -29.20 -19.33
CA ARG A 648 8.37 -30.04 -18.32
C ARG A 648 8.52 -31.53 -18.68
N PHE A 649 9.05 -32.33 -17.75
CA PHE A 649 9.32 -33.77 -17.88
C PHE A 649 10.62 -34.17 -18.62
N SER A 650 11.46 -33.22 -19.01
CA SER A 650 12.85 -33.48 -19.42
C SER A 650 13.78 -33.62 -18.19
N PRO A 651 14.84 -34.45 -18.24
CA PRO A 651 15.89 -34.45 -17.21
C PRO A 651 16.54 -33.06 -17.01
N ASN A 652 16.50 -32.19 -18.02
CA ASN A 652 17.06 -30.84 -18.00
C ASN A 652 16.02 -29.75 -17.62
N SER A 653 15.04 -30.06 -16.78
CA SER A 653 14.00 -29.08 -16.39
C SER A 653 14.59 -27.92 -15.59
N ALA A 654 14.49 -26.70 -16.11
CA ALA A 654 15.03 -25.49 -15.51
C ALA A 654 13.93 -24.66 -14.79
N PRO A 655 14.22 -23.98 -13.67
CA PRO A 655 15.40 -24.08 -12.81
C PRO A 655 15.40 -25.31 -11.87
N GLY A 656 14.36 -26.15 -11.99
CA GLY A 656 14.15 -27.37 -11.19
C GLY A 656 13.30 -27.14 -9.95
N TRP A 657 12.67 -28.22 -9.46
CA TRP A 657 11.74 -28.16 -8.31
C TRP A 657 12.36 -27.60 -7.03
N ARG A 658 13.66 -27.79 -6.83
CA ARG A 658 14.41 -27.27 -5.68
C ARG A 658 14.29 -25.75 -5.59
N TYR A 659 14.64 -25.07 -6.68
CA TYR A 659 14.52 -23.62 -6.78
C TYR A 659 13.04 -23.19 -6.72
N LEU A 660 12.14 -23.83 -7.47
CA LEU A 660 10.71 -23.47 -7.44
C LEU A 660 10.03 -23.63 -6.06
N LEU A 661 10.55 -24.52 -5.22
CA LEU A 661 10.08 -24.79 -3.86
C LEU A 661 10.90 -24.06 -2.79
N GLY A 662 11.55 -22.94 -3.11
CA GLY A 662 12.15 -22.12 -2.05
C GLY A 662 13.63 -22.35 -1.76
N GLU A 663 14.33 -23.23 -2.47
CA GLU A 663 15.75 -23.42 -2.22
C GLU A 663 16.57 -22.24 -2.73
N GLN A 664 17.46 -21.73 -1.88
CA GLN A 664 18.30 -20.58 -2.20
C GLN A 664 19.58 -21.07 -2.87
N PRO A 665 19.92 -20.56 -4.06
CA PRO A 665 21.10 -21.00 -4.80
C PRO A 665 22.36 -20.54 -4.06
N LYS A 666 23.37 -21.40 -4.06
CA LYS A 666 24.73 -21.08 -3.62
C LYS A 666 25.62 -20.84 -4.83
N GLU A 667 26.84 -20.36 -4.61
CA GLU A 667 27.84 -20.22 -5.66
C GLU A 667 28.03 -21.50 -6.49
N SER A 668 28.10 -22.67 -5.84
CA SER A 668 28.18 -23.97 -6.53
C SER A 668 26.97 -24.27 -7.43
N ASP A 669 25.80 -23.71 -7.12
CA ASP A 669 24.61 -23.87 -7.97
C ASP A 669 24.68 -22.98 -9.22
N LEU A 670 25.40 -21.85 -9.19
CA LEU A 670 25.64 -21.02 -10.38
C LEU A 670 26.45 -21.78 -11.43
N ASN A 671 27.51 -22.47 -11.01
CA ASN A 671 28.31 -23.32 -11.88
C ASN A 671 27.50 -24.51 -12.43
N ARG A 672 26.57 -25.07 -11.64
CA ARG A 672 25.61 -26.09 -12.15
C ARG A 672 24.62 -25.52 -13.16
N PHE A 673 24.13 -24.30 -12.95
CA PHE A 673 23.24 -23.64 -13.90
C PHE A 673 23.97 -23.27 -15.20
N ALA A 674 25.25 -22.92 -15.09
CA ALA A 674 26.17 -22.70 -16.20
C ALA A 674 26.38 -23.98 -17.03
N SER A 675 26.71 -25.10 -16.39
CA SER A 675 26.91 -26.38 -17.08
C SER A 675 25.67 -26.89 -17.81
N ASN A 676 24.47 -26.54 -17.32
CA ASN A 676 23.20 -26.89 -17.95
C ASN A 676 22.75 -25.87 -19.02
N GLY A 677 23.52 -24.81 -19.26
CA GLY A 677 23.19 -23.73 -20.21
C GLY A 677 22.02 -22.84 -19.78
N TRP A 678 21.68 -22.83 -18.48
CA TRP A 678 20.53 -22.08 -17.95
C TRP A 678 20.83 -20.62 -17.67
N ILE A 679 22.10 -20.23 -17.58
CA ILE A 679 22.51 -18.85 -17.32
C ILE A 679 23.32 -18.31 -18.51
N THR A 680 23.28 -17.00 -18.70
CA THR A 680 24.04 -16.34 -19.76
C THR A 680 25.52 -16.22 -19.40
N SER A 681 26.38 -16.51 -20.38
CA SER A 681 27.84 -16.36 -20.31
C SER A 681 28.30 -14.97 -20.74
N ASP A 682 27.36 -14.08 -21.07
CA ASP A 682 27.61 -12.72 -21.54
C ASP A 682 28.23 -11.85 -20.43
N THR A 683 29.41 -11.28 -20.72
CA THR A 683 30.16 -10.44 -19.78
C THR A 683 29.52 -9.08 -19.56
N LEU A 684 28.55 -8.67 -20.40
CA LEU A 684 27.79 -7.42 -20.24
C LEU A 684 26.71 -7.49 -19.15
N LEU A 685 26.45 -8.67 -18.56
CA LEU A 685 25.51 -8.80 -17.45
C LEU A 685 26.04 -8.08 -16.19
N ASN A 686 25.43 -6.95 -15.83
CA ASN A 686 25.82 -6.13 -14.68
C ASN A 686 24.78 -6.13 -13.54
N GLN A 687 23.72 -6.94 -13.64
CA GLN A 687 22.74 -7.06 -12.57
C GLN A 687 23.30 -7.95 -11.45
N PRO A 688 23.27 -7.51 -10.18
CA PRO A 688 23.79 -8.31 -9.07
C PRO A 688 22.88 -9.49 -8.73
N PHE A 689 23.51 -10.59 -8.33
CA PHE A 689 22.86 -11.68 -7.62
C PHE A 689 22.61 -11.21 -6.18
N THR A 690 21.36 -11.29 -5.72
CA THR A 690 21.00 -10.84 -4.37
C THR A 690 20.31 -11.95 -3.58
N GLN A 691 20.55 -11.96 -2.27
CA GLN A 691 19.94 -12.87 -1.32
C GLN A 691 19.48 -12.13 -0.07
N GLN A 692 18.34 -12.51 0.46
CA GLN A 692 17.78 -11.98 1.70
C GLN A 692 17.58 -13.12 2.70
N TYR A 693 18.00 -12.89 3.94
CA TYR A 693 17.78 -13.76 5.08
C TYR A 693 17.11 -12.95 6.19
N THR A 694 16.03 -13.46 6.77
CA THR A 694 15.38 -12.86 7.94
C THR A 694 15.01 -13.95 8.92
N SER A 695 15.45 -13.83 10.17
CA SER A 695 15.10 -14.73 11.27
C SER A 695 14.42 -13.96 12.38
N ARG A 696 13.28 -14.45 12.88
CA ARG A 696 12.54 -13.86 14.00
C ARG A 696 12.12 -14.94 14.96
N LEU A 697 12.59 -14.84 16.20
CA LEU A 697 12.17 -15.66 17.32
C LEU A 697 11.38 -14.79 18.29
N ASN A 698 10.21 -15.27 18.71
CA ASN A 698 9.41 -14.64 19.74
C ASN A 698 8.87 -15.70 20.68
N ILE A 699 9.20 -15.55 21.96
CA ILE A 699 8.80 -16.44 23.05
C ILE A 699 7.97 -15.61 24.02
N ARG A 700 6.77 -16.09 24.34
CA ARG A 700 5.86 -15.46 25.30
C ARG A 700 5.38 -16.50 26.30
N SER A 701 5.62 -16.26 27.58
CA SER A 701 5.13 -17.09 28.68
C SER A 701 4.19 -16.29 29.56
N THR A 702 3.09 -16.89 30.02
CA THR A 702 2.24 -16.31 31.06
C THR A 702 2.36 -17.15 32.32
N VAL A 703 2.70 -16.51 33.43
CA VAL A 703 2.97 -17.10 34.73
C VAL A 703 2.01 -16.49 35.75
N GLU A 704 1.36 -17.32 36.57
CA GLU A 704 0.46 -16.89 37.65
C GLU A 704 0.83 -17.59 38.96
N PRO A 705 1.84 -17.08 39.72
CA PRO A 705 2.33 -17.72 40.94
C PRO A 705 1.32 -17.69 42.09
N ILE A 706 0.61 -16.58 42.22
CA ILE A 706 -0.51 -16.41 43.16
C ILE A 706 -1.75 -15.98 42.37
N LYS A 707 -2.94 -16.30 42.89
CA LYS A 707 -4.20 -15.96 42.22
C LYS A 707 -4.25 -14.47 41.87
N LYS A 708 -4.62 -14.16 40.62
CA LYS A 708 -4.73 -12.79 40.10
C LYS A 708 -3.39 -12.01 40.00
N LEU A 709 -2.23 -12.64 40.23
CA LEU A 709 -0.91 -12.09 39.86
C LEU A 709 -0.47 -12.68 38.53
N ARG A 710 -0.64 -11.95 37.44
CA ARG A 710 -0.23 -12.37 36.10
C ARG A 710 1.10 -11.73 35.74
N ILE A 711 2.10 -12.55 35.43
CA ILE A 711 3.40 -12.15 34.90
C ILE A 711 3.47 -12.66 33.47
N GLN A 712 3.55 -11.75 32.50
CA GLN A 712 3.82 -12.07 31.11
C GLN A 712 5.30 -11.87 30.86
N ILE A 713 6.00 -12.92 30.45
CA ILE A 713 7.42 -12.86 30.08
C ILE A 713 7.50 -12.93 28.56
N THR A 714 8.31 -12.07 27.95
CA THR A 714 8.53 -12.02 26.50
C THR A 714 10.02 -11.97 26.18
N ALA A 715 10.50 -12.81 25.28
CA ALA A 715 11.86 -12.75 24.76
C ALA A 715 11.79 -12.76 23.23
N GLN A 716 12.52 -11.86 22.58
CA GLN A 716 12.47 -11.71 21.12
C GLN A 716 13.86 -11.51 20.53
N ARG A 717 14.10 -12.08 19.35
CA ARG A 717 15.32 -11.89 18.56
C ARG A 717 14.91 -11.75 17.10
N SER A 718 15.45 -10.77 16.40
CA SER A 718 15.21 -10.57 14.98
C SER A 718 16.50 -10.15 14.29
N GLU A 719 16.80 -10.77 13.16
CA GLU A 719 17.98 -10.51 12.36
C GLU A 719 17.57 -10.45 10.89
N THR A 720 18.14 -9.52 10.14
CA THR A 720 17.89 -9.37 8.71
C THR A 720 19.20 -9.09 8.01
N THR A 721 19.54 -9.91 7.01
CA THR A 721 20.76 -9.81 6.21
C THR A 721 20.36 -9.79 4.73
N ASN A 722 20.93 -8.87 3.97
CA ASN A 722 20.84 -8.77 2.52
C ASN A 722 22.26 -8.89 1.95
N THR A 723 22.50 -9.94 1.20
CA THR A 723 23.75 -10.15 0.46
C THR A 723 23.54 -9.72 -0.98
N SER A 724 24.49 -8.98 -1.54
CA SER A 724 24.51 -8.61 -2.95
C SER A 724 25.92 -8.84 -3.49
N SER A 725 26.04 -9.56 -4.59
CA SER A 725 27.31 -9.76 -5.28
C SER A 725 27.09 -9.68 -6.79
N LEU A 726 28.11 -9.19 -7.50
CA LEU A 726 28.15 -9.36 -8.96
C LEU A 726 28.69 -10.76 -9.24
N PHE A 727 28.27 -11.36 -10.34
CA PHE A 727 28.89 -12.59 -10.80
C PHE A 727 29.29 -12.41 -12.26
N LYS A 728 30.51 -12.83 -12.60
CA LYS A 728 31.06 -12.70 -13.95
C LYS A 728 31.59 -14.04 -14.43
N ASN A 729 31.50 -14.25 -15.74
CA ASN A 729 32.11 -15.40 -16.37
C ASN A 729 33.60 -15.14 -16.57
N ASN A 730 34.44 -15.89 -15.85
CA ASN A 730 35.90 -15.88 -16.00
C ASN A 730 36.40 -17.05 -16.87
N GLY A 731 35.50 -17.95 -17.30
CA GLY A 731 35.78 -19.05 -18.20
C GLY A 731 35.61 -18.70 -19.69
N GLY A 732 35.64 -19.73 -20.54
CA GLY A 732 35.33 -19.58 -21.97
C GLY A 732 33.84 -19.39 -22.24
N ALA A 733 33.48 -19.07 -23.49
CA ALA A 733 32.07 -18.96 -23.90
C ALA A 733 31.34 -20.33 -23.83
N ASP A 734 32.06 -21.42 -24.13
CA ASP A 734 31.52 -22.78 -24.16
C ASP A 734 31.50 -23.47 -22.78
N ILE A 735 32.43 -23.10 -21.89
CA ILE A 735 32.55 -23.63 -20.53
C ILE A 735 32.62 -22.44 -19.56
N PRO A 736 31.48 -21.78 -19.28
CA PRO A 736 31.47 -20.64 -18.39
C PRO A 736 31.75 -21.05 -16.94
N ILE A 737 32.63 -20.31 -16.28
CA ILE A 737 32.97 -20.46 -14.86
C ILE A 737 32.60 -19.14 -14.19
N PHE A 738 31.64 -19.18 -13.26
CA PHE A 738 31.20 -17.98 -12.58
C PHE A 738 31.90 -17.81 -11.24
N GLU A 739 32.37 -16.59 -11.01
CA GLU A 739 32.95 -16.15 -9.75
C GLU A 739 32.12 -15.00 -9.20
N LEU A 740 31.92 -14.99 -7.88
CA LEU A 740 31.24 -13.91 -7.18
C LEU A 740 32.26 -12.80 -6.87
N LEU A 741 31.95 -11.58 -7.31
CA LEU A 741 32.78 -10.40 -7.12
C LEU A 741 32.08 -9.42 -6.18
N ASN A 742 32.87 -8.75 -5.34
CA ASN A 742 32.45 -7.66 -4.47
C ASN A 742 31.21 -8.02 -3.62
N GLU A 743 31.25 -9.15 -2.92
CA GLU A 743 30.15 -9.55 -2.04
C GLU A 743 29.96 -8.55 -0.90
N ASN A 744 28.83 -7.85 -0.94
CA ASN A 744 28.44 -6.88 0.06
C ASN A 744 27.26 -7.41 0.88
N ARG A 745 27.44 -7.59 2.18
CA ARG A 745 26.36 -7.99 3.09
C ARG A 745 25.97 -6.81 3.96
N THR A 746 24.69 -6.44 3.89
CA THR A 746 24.09 -5.39 4.72
C THR A 746 23.00 -5.98 5.61
N GLY A 747 22.72 -5.38 6.75
CA GLY A 747 21.67 -5.93 7.61
C GLY A 747 21.38 -5.13 8.86
N SER A 748 20.44 -5.64 9.64
CA SER A 748 20.06 -5.09 10.95
C SER A 748 19.82 -6.21 11.96
N PHE A 749 19.99 -5.91 13.23
CA PHE A 749 19.83 -6.86 14.33
C PHE A 749 19.07 -6.21 15.48
N ASN A 750 18.19 -6.97 16.13
CA ASN A 750 17.47 -6.53 17.30
C ASN A 750 17.16 -7.71 18.21
N MET A 751 17.35 -7.54 19.52
CA MET A 751 17.18 -8.61 20.50
C MET A 751 16.72 -8.03 21.84
N SER A 752 15.86 -8.74 22.56
CA SER A 752 15.55 -8.39 23.94
C SER A 752 16.79 -8.55 24.82
N PHE A 753 17.04 -7.52 25.61
CA PHE A 753 18.27 -7.34 26.39
C PHE A 753 17.91 -6.91 27.82
N LEU A 754 18.81 -7.05 28.79
CA LEU A 754 18.55 -6.66 30.19
C LEU A 754 19.51 -5.56 30.66
N ALA A 755 19.03 -4.32 30.67
CA ALA A 755 19.74 -3.15 31.20
C ALA A 755 19.36 -2.76 32.65
N ILE A 756 18.52 -3.56 33.31
CA ILE A 756 17.84 -3.19 34.56
C ILE A 756 18.78 -2.84 35.72
N ARG A 757 19.98 -3.43 35.78
CA ARG A 757 20.93 -3.20 36.88
C ARG A 757 21.42 -1.75 36.93
N THR A 758 21.50 -1.09 35.78
CA THR A 758 21.93 0.31 35.68
C THR A 758 20.75 1.29 35.52
N ALA A 759 19.55 0.76 35.34
CA ALA A 759 18.33 1.53 35.09
C ALA A 759 18.09 2.66 36.08
N PHE A 760 18.40 2.47 37.37
CA PHE A 760 18.09 3.40 38.44
C PHE A 760 19.21 4.38 38.78
N ARG A 761 20.36 4.28 38.13
CA ARG A 761 21.44 5.27 38.29
C ARG A 761 20.94 6.67 37.87
N PRO A 762 21.38 7.74 38.56
CA PRO A 762 21.03 9.09 38.17
C PRO A 762 21.68 9.39 36.82
N MET A 763 20.89 9.93 35.88
CA MET A 763 21.42 10.46 34.62
C MET A 763 21.41 11.98 34.75
N GLU A 764 22.58 12.55 34.95
CA GLU A 764 22.76 14.00 34.99
C GLU A 764 23.18 14.49 33.60
N ILE A 765 22.91 15.76 33.30
CA ILE A 765 23.32 16.34 32.02
C ILE A 765 24.85 16.36 31.91
N ASN A 766 25.53 16.70 33.01
CA ASN A 766 26.98 16.92 33.06
C ASN A 766 27.79 15.73 33.58
N SER A 767 27.17 14.60 33.94
CA SER A 767 27.88 13.41 34.45
C SER A 767 27.08 12.13 34.18
N SER A 768 27.77 10.98 34.01
CA SER A 768 27.12 9.66 33.90
C SER A 768 28.04 8.56 34.40
N GLN A 769 27.68 7.95 35.53
CA GLN A 769 28.42 6.83 36.10
C GLN A 769 28.46 5.61 35.14
N THR A 770 27.38 5.36 34.38
CA THR A 770 27.36 4.27 33.38
C THR A 770 28.33 4.53 32.24
N PHE A 771 28.55 5.80 31.88
CA PHE A 771 29.51 6.19 30.86
C PHE A 771 30.96 6.07 31.37
N ASP A 772 31.21 6.42 32.62
CA ASP A 772 32.53 6.21 33.24
C ASP A 772 32.89 4.73 33.36
N ASP A 773 31.94 3.89 33.78
CA ASP A 773 32.09 2.43 33.78
C ASP A 773 32.41 1.92 32.37
N PHE A 774 31.70 2.41 31.34
CA PHE A 774 31.98 2.06 29.96
C PHE A 774 33.42 2.39 29.56
N ARG A 775 33.92 3.59 29.88
CA ARG A 775 35.30 3.99 29.58
C ARG A 775 36.32 3.09 30.25
N ASN A 776 36.12 2.76 31.53
CA ASN A 776 37.02 1.93 32.31
C ASN A 776 37.04 0.47 31.83
N MET A 777 35.88 -0.06 31.44
CA MET A 777 35.74 -1.45 30.96
C MET A 777 36.42 -1.70 29.61
N ARG A 778 36.73 -0.66 28.80
CA ARG A 778 37.32 -0.83 27.46
C ARG A 778 38.67 -1.53 27.48
N SER A 779 39.58 -1.14 28.38
CA SER A 779 40.93 -1.73 28.46
C SER A 779 40.87 -3.22 28.80
N GLU A 780 40.05 -3.59 29.79
CA GLU A 780 39.85 -5.00 30.16
C GLU A 780 39.16 -5.80 29.04
N MET A 781 38.19 -5.18 28.35
CA MET A 781 37.50 -5.81 27.23
C MET A 781 38.45 -6.03 26.04
N ALA A 782 39.34 -5.08 25.74
CA ALA A 782 40.31 -5.20 24.66
C ALA A 782 41.25 -6.40 24.87
N LYS A 783 41.73 -6.61 26.10
CA LYS A 783 42.53 -7.79 26.47
C LYS A 783 41.75 -9.09 26.24
N ARG A 784 40.47 -9.10 26.59
CA ARG A 784 39.60 -10.28 26.40
C ARG A 784 39.34 -10.58 24.91
N VAL A 785 39.12 -9.53 24.12
CA VAL A 785 38.95 -9.63 22.66
C VAL A 785 40.22 -10.17 22.01
N ALA A 786 41.39 -9.65 22.38
CA ALA A 786 42.69 -10.15 21.90
C ALA A 786 42.89 -11.64 22.18
N ILE A 787 42.55 -12.11 23.40
CA ILE A 787 42.58 -13.54 23.74
C ILE A 787 41.65 -14.35 22.82
N SER A 788 40.46 -13.84 22.53
CA SER A 788 39.48 -14.54 21.69
C SER A 788 39.94 -14.70 20.24
N TYR A 789 40.72 -13.75 19.73
CA TYR A 789 41.33 -13.78 18.39
C TYR A 789 42.74 -14.39 18.38
N SER A 790 43.23 -14.90 19.51
CA SER A 790 44.60 -15.44 19.65
C SER A 790 45.72 -14.43 19.32
N VAL A 791 45.46 -13.15 19.53
CA VAL A 791 46.46 -12.08 19.35
C VAL A 791 47.34 -11.99 20.61
N PRO A 792 48.67 -12.13 20.47
CA PRO A 792 49.58 -12.01 21.61
C PRO A 792 49.56 -10.57 22.16
N TYR A 793 49.47 -10.43 23.48
CA TYR A 793 49.51 -9.12 24.14
C TYR A 793 50.29 -9.21 25.45
N SER A 794 50.93 -8.11 25.86
CA SER A 794 51.57 -8.02 27.17
C SER A 794 50.54 -7.63 28.24
N PRO A 795 50.47 -8.32 29.40
CA PRO A 795 49.58 -7.94 30.48
C PRO A 795 49.79 -6.51 31.00
N SER A 796 51.00 -5.95 30.80
CA SER A 796 51.37 -4.57 31.16
C SER A 796 50.72 -3.50 30.31
N ASP A 797 50.28 -3.83 29.09
CA ASP A 797 49.79 -2.83 28.15
C ASP A 797 48.32 -2.50 28.43
N ASN A 798 47.95 -1.23 28.26
CA ASN A 798 46.55 -0.81 28.45
C ASN A 798 45.65 -1.34 27.32
N TYR A 799 46.17 -1.41 26.09
CA TYR A 799 45.44 -1.92 24.92
C TYR A 799 46.36 -2.83 24.11
N PRO A 800 45.91 -4.05 23.74
CA PRO A 800 46.63 -4.91 22.80
C PRO A 800 46.79 -4.25 21.42
N VAL A 801 47.84 -4.65 20.69
CA VAL A 801 48.07 -4.20 19.31
C VAL A 801 46.88 -4.58 18.43
N GLY A 802 46.36 -3.63 17.65
CA GLY A 802 45.20 -3.81 16.77
C GLY A 802 43.83 -3.79 17.47
N PHE A 803 43.79 -3.69 18.81
CA PHE A 803 42.57 -3.51 19.59
C PHE A 803 42.68 -2.30 20.52
N GLY A 804 42.74 -1.12 19.92
CA GLY A 804 42.76 0.17 20.59
C GLY A 804 41.43 0.53 21.29
N PRO A 805 41.41 1.68 21.97
CA PRO A 805 40.24 2.15 22.74
C PRO A 805 39.00 2.43 21.90
N ASN A 806 39.17 2.66 20.59
CA ASN A 806 38.09 3.02 19.67
C ASN A 806 37.73 1.88 18.71
N SER A 807 38.41 0.74 18.80
CA SER A 807 38.10 -0.44 18.00
C SER A 807 36.65 -0.88 18.23
N GLN A 808 35.90 -1.09 17.15
CA GLN A 808 34.51 -1.53 17.22
C GLN A 808 34.36 -2.85 17.98
N GLU A 809 35.32 -3.78 17.84
CA GLU A 809 35.32 -5.08 18.53
C GLU A 809 35.43 -4.93 20.05
N VAL A 810 35.97 -3.82 20.52
CA VAL A 810 36.09 -3.50 21.95
C VAL A 810 34.86 -2.70 22.40
N LEU A 811 34.48 -1.67 21.64
CA LEU A 811 33.43 -0.73 22.02
C LEU A 811 32.06 -1.40 22.16
N ILE A 812 31.66 -2.28 21.25
CA ILE A 812 30.34 -2.92 21.28
C ILE A 812 30.15 -3.79 22.53
N PRO A 813 31.00 -4.81 22.81
CA PRO A 813 30.83 -5.63 24.00
C PRO A 813 31.05 -4.85 25.29
N ALA A 814 31.95 -3.85 25.33
CA ALA A 814 32.13 -2.99 26.50
C ALA A 814 30.88 -2.12 26.77
N PHE A 815 30.25 -1.60 25.70
CA PHE A 815 29.00 -0.85 25.79
C PHE A 815 27.86 -1.72 26.32
N MET A 816 27.75 -2.95 25.81
CA MET A 816 26.76 -3.90 26.32
C MET A 816 27.02 -4.23 27.80
N ALA A 817 28.27 -4.44 28.22
CA ALA A 817 28.63 -4.72 29.62
C ALA A 817 28.25 -3.56 30.55
N ALA A 818 28.71 -2.35 30.23
CA ALA A 818 28.52 -1.17 31.06
C ALA A 818 27.05 -0.80 31.23
N TYR A 819 26.25 -0.83 30.15
CA TYR A 819 24.83 -0.47 30.23
C TYR A 819 23.95 -1.61 30.74
N SER A 820 24.39 -2.88 30.68
CA SER A 820 23.70 -3.97 31.40
C SER A 820 24.10 -4.12 32.86
N GLY A 821 25.24 -3.57 33.27
CA GLY A 821 25.82 -3.80 34.59
C GLY A 821 26.29 -5.24 34.76
N THR A 822 26.81 -5.85 33.69
CA THR A 822 27.48 -7.16 33.74
C THR A 822 28.99 -6.95 33.77
N ASP A 823 29.71 -7.88 34.39
CA ASP A 823 31.17 -7.84 34.43
C ASP A 823 31.75 -8.18 33.06
N VAL A 824 32.91 -7.56 32.74
CA VAL A 824 33.65 -7.74 31.48
C VAL A 824 33.93 -9.22 31.17
N SER A 825 34.15 -10.06 32.19
CA SER A 825 34.40 -11.49 32.03
C SER A 825 33.18 -12.31 31.61
N SER A 826 31.98 -11.87 31.99
CA SER A 826 30.72 -12.59 31.77
C SER A 826 29.99 -12.20 30.49
N GLN A 827 30.32 -11.04 29.93
CA GLN A 827 29.61 -10.47 28.78
C GLN A 827 29.84 -11.27 27.48
N SER A 828 28.90 -11.26 26.55
CA SER A 828 29.13 -11.82 25.19
C SER A 828 30.04 -10.91 24.38
N LEU A 829 31.07 -11.48 23.74
CA LEU A 829 31.90 -10.78 22.74
C LEU A 829 31.23 -10.75 21.35
N ASP A 830 30.28 -11.66 21.10
CA ASP A 830 29.53 -11.70 19.85
C ASP A 830 28.64 -10.45 19.71
N ARG A 831 28.81 -9.74 18.59
CA ARG A 831 28.05 -8.55 18.17
C ARG A 831 26.56 -8.85 17.98
N PHE A 832 26.24 -10.11 17.64
CA PHE A 832 24.90 -10.62 17.34
C PHE A 832 24.49 -11.77 18.28
N PRO A 833 24.30 -11.54 19.59
CA PRO A 833 24.05 -12.62 20.55
C PRO A 833 22.87 -13.53 20.18
N LYS A 834 22.98 -14.81 20.55
CA LYS A 834 22.04 -15.85 20.12
C LYS A 834 20.82 -16.00 21.03
N ILE A 835 20.97 -15.69 22.32
CA ILE A 835 19.95 -15.97 23.34
C ILE A 835 19.26 -14.66 23.75
N PRO A 836 17.97 -14.47 23.41
CA PRO A 836 17.23 -13.30 23.85
C PRO A 836 16.91 -13.37 25.35
N LEU A 837 17.04 -12.24 26.03
CA LEU A 837 16.76 -12.14 27.47
C LEU A 837 15.29 -11.76 27.73
N PRO A 838 14.71 -12.14 28.88
CA PRO A 838 13.28 -11.93 29.16
C PRO A 838 12.94 -10.48 29.54
N ASN A 839 11.99 -9.89 28.83
CA ASN A 839 11.21 -8.74 29.27
C ASN A 839 9.96 -9.21 30.02
N TRP A 840 9.34 -8.38 30.86
CA TRP A 840 8.17 -8.79 31.62
C TRP A 840 7.11 -7.71 31.81
N ASN A 841 5.88 -8.16 32.02
CA ASN A 841 4.74 -7.34 32.41
C ASN A 841 3.95 -8.05 33.51
N VAL A 842 3.93 -7.44 34.69
CA VAL A 842 3.30 -7.91 35.91
C VAL A 842 2.01 -7.14 36.12
N LYS A 843 0.93 -7.84 36.43
CA LYS A 843 -0.35 -7.26 36.86
C LYS A 843 -0.93 -8.04 38.03
N TYR A 844 -1.31 -7.34 39.09
CA TYR A 844 -1.92 -7.93 40.29
C TYR A 844 -3.28 -7.31 40.58
N ASP A 845 -4.35 -8.10 40.45
CA ASP A 845 -5.74 -7.68 40.76
C ASP A 845 -6.24 -8.24 42.11
N GLY A 846 -5.35 -8.88 42.88
CA GLY A 846 -5.70 -9.62 44.10
C GLY A 846 -6.05 -8.75 45.31
N LEU A 847 -5.62 -7.48 45.33
CA LEU A 847 -5.87 -6.56 46.45
C LEU A 847 -7.35 -6.36 46.76
N THR A 848 -8.21 -6.47 45.74
CA THR A 848 -9.67 -6.38 45.86
C THR A 848 -10.28 -7.47 46.77
N SER A 849 -9.55 -8.56 47.02
CA SER A 849 -10.01 -9.67 47.88
C SER A 849 -9.80 -9.41 49.39
N ILE A 850 -9.06 -8.37 49.77
CA ILE A 850 -8.87 -7.97 51.19
C ILE A 850 -10.18 -7.34 51.70
N PRO A 851 -10.74 -7.73 52.86
CA PRO A 851 -12.03 -7.23 53.35
C PRO A 851 -12.13 -5.70 53.43
N TRP A 852 -11.07 -5.05 53.93
CA TRP A 852 -11.01 -3.59 54.00
C TRP A 852 -11.03 -2.93 52.61
N VAL A 853 -10.27 -3.48 51.65
CA VAL A 853 -10.23 -2.97 50.27
C VAL A 853 -11.59 -3.18 49.60
N LYS A 854 -12.18 -4.37 49.72
CA LYS A 854 -13.49 -4.70 49.14
C LYS A 854 -14.62 -3.79 49.62
N LYS A 855 -14.53 -3.29 50.87
CA LYS A 855 -15.52 -2.35 51.44
C LYS A 855 -15.49 -0.98 50.74
N HIS A 856 -14.31 -0.49 50.36
CA HIS A 856 -14.13 0.87 49.81
C HIS A 856 -13.95 0.89 48.28
N PHE A 857 -13.37 -0.18 47.73
CA PHE A 857 -12.96 -0.30 46.33
C PHE A 857 -13.67 -1.46 45.63
N LYS A 858 -14.20 -1.18 44.44
CA LYS A 858 -14.74 -2.15 43.49
C LYS A 858 -13.62 -2.95 42.82
N THR A 859 -12.54 -2.27 42.44
CA THR A 859 -11.35 -2.91 41.85
C THR A 859 -10.10 -2.13 42.25
N VAL A 860 -9.05 -2.85 42.63
CA VAL A 860 -7.69 -2.32 42.79
C VAL A 860 -6.73 -3.21 42.03
N SER A 861 -5.97 -2.63 41.10
CA SER A 861 -4.94 -3.33 40.34
C SER A 861 -3.61 -2.60 40.36
N VAL A 862 -2.53 -3.36 40.53
CA VAL A 862 -1.15 -2.89 40.43
C VAL A 862 -0.52 -3.46 39.17
N SER A 863 0.12 -2.64 38.36
CA SER A 863 0.82 -3.07 37.14
C SER A 863 2.26 -2.58 37.11
N HIS A 864 3.16 -3.37 36.53
CA HIS A 864 4.57 -3.05 36.30
C HIS A 864 5.00 -3.70 34.98
N GLY A 865 5.55 -2.93 34.05
CA GLY A 865 6.06 -3.41 32.77
C GLY A 865 7.50 -2.97 32.56
N TYR A 866 8.35 -3.89 32.13
CA TYR A 866 9.74 -3.65 31.79
C TYR A 866 10.07 -4.27 30.43
N THR A 867 10.59 -3.44 29.54
CA THR A 867 11.02 -3.82 28.20
C THR A 867 12.38 -3.22 27.91
N SER A 868 13.34 -4.05 27.54
CA SER A 868 14.66 -3.60 27.09
C SER A 868 15.08 -4.36 25.83
N THR A 869 15.74 -3.64 24.92
CA THR A 869 16.14 -4.13 23.60
C THR A 869 17.52 -3.58 23.24
N TYR A 870 18.38 -4.47 22.75
CA TYR A 870 19.64 -4.15 22.09
C TYR A 870 19.44 -4.26 20.58
N SER A 871 19.86 -3.26 19.83
CA SER A 871 19.71 -3.24 18.38
C SER A 871 20.90 -2.62 17.68
N ILE A 872 21.23 -3.15 16.51
CA ILE A 872 22.18 -2.59 15.56
C ILE A 872 21.35 -2.10 14.38
N SER A 873 21.35 -0.78 14.15
CA SER A 873 20.52 -0.14 13.12
C SER A 873 20.87 -0.65 11.74
N SER A 874 22.17 -0.66 11.41
CA SER A 874 22.72 -1.13 10.15
C SER A 874 24.15 -1.61 10.34
N TYR A 875 24.50 -2.70 9.66
CA TYR A 875 25.88 -3.12 9.44
C TYR A 875 26.10 -3.38 7.95
N GLN A 876 27.34 -3.22 7.50
CA GLN A 876 27.79 -3.49 6.13
C GLN A 876 29.11 -4.25 6.16
N THR A 877 29.34 -5.21 5.26
CA THR A 877 30.64 -5.89 5.15
C THR A 877 31.74 -4.91 4.72
N ASN A 878 32.90 -5.01 5.35
CA ASN A 878 34.10 -4.33 4.92
C ASN A 878 34.76 -5.12 3.78
N LEU A 879 34.80 -4.54 2.57
CA LEU A 879 35.37 -5.24 1.41
C LEU A 879 36.86 -5.53 1.58
N PHE A 880 37.61 -4.63 2.22
CA PHE A 880 39.04 -4.82 2.48
C PHE A 880 39.33 -5.97 3.44
N PHE A 881 38.39 -6.32 4.32
CA PHE A 881 38.55 -7.44 5.23
C PHE A 881 38.52 -8.79 4.51
N ASN A 882 37.70 -8.91 3.46
CA ASN A 882 37.57 -10.15 2.69
C ASN A 882 38.81 -10.47 1.85
N ASP A 883 39.60 -9.45 1.51
CA ASP A 883 40.84 -9.59 0.73
C ASP A 883 42.05 -10.00 1.60
N LEU A 884 41.89 -10.09 2.94
CA LEU A 884 42.98 -10.43 3.87
C LEU A 884 43.21 -11.94 3.94
N GLU A 885 44.45 -12.39 3.68
CA GLU A 885 44.83 -13.80 3.81
C GLU A 885 44.86 -14.29 5.28
N SER A 886 45.24 -13.41 6.21
CA SER A 886 45.38 -13.72 7.65
C SER A 886 44.93 -12.54 8.51
N PRO A 887 43.61 -12.35 8.70
CA PRO A 887 43.08 -11.26 9.51
C PRO A 887 43.51 -11.39 10.98
N PHE A 888 43.60 -10.26 11.69
CA PHE A 888 44.02 -10.18 13.09
C PHE A 888 45.44 -10.70 13.38
N THR A 889 46.36 -10.61 12.41
CA THR A 889 47.77 -11.02 12.60
C THR A 889 48.76 -9.93 12.23
N GLY A 890 49.96 -10.00 12.82
CA GLY A 890 51.07 -9.09 12.52
C GLY A 890 51.02 -7.76 13.28
N THR A 891 51.87 -6.83 12.84
CA THR A 891 51.97 -5.46 13.32
C THR A 891 51.80 -4.51 12.13
N ILE A 892 51.59 -3.21 12.38
CA ILE A 892 51.49 -2.18 11.33
C ILE A 892 52.68 -2.23 10.36
N GLU A 893 53.86 -2.63 10.84
CA GLU A 893 55.08 -2.74 10.04
C GLU A 893 55.15 -4.02 9.20
N ASN A 894 54.61 -5.14 9.70
CA ASN A 894 54.74 -6.45 9.05
C ASN A 894 53.54 -6.79 8.16
N ASN A 895 52.33 -6.37 8.54
CA ASN A 895 51.07 -6.62 7.83
C ASN A 895 50.20 -5.34 7.81
N PRO A 896 50.61 -4.26 7.11
CA PRO A 896 49.91 -2.98 7.14
C PRO A 896 48.44 -3.07 6.67
N ASP A 897 48.14 -3.97 5.72
CA ASP A 897 46.79 -4.14 5.15
C ASP A 897 45.76 -4.61 6.18
N ASN A 898 46.20 -5.23 7.28
CA ASN A 898 45.31 -5.67 8.36
C ASN A 898 44.83 -4.52 9.26
N PHE A 899 45.44 -3.34 9.18
CA PHE A 899 45.20 -2.22 10.09
C PHE A 899 44.51 -1.04 9.39
N ASP A 900 43.66 -0.34 10.13
CA ASP A 900 43.11 0.94 9.70
C ASP A 900 44.05 2.11 10.02
N VAL A 901 43.63 3.33 9.65
CA VAL A 901 44.41 4.57 9.89
C VAL A 901 44.64 4.84 11.39
N SER A 902 43.81 4.28 12.28
CA SER A 902 43.92 4.43 13.73
C SER A 902 44.82 3.37 14.37
N GLY A 903 45.35 2.41 13.58
CA GLY A 903 46.13 1.29 14.08
C GLY A 903 45.29 0.17 14.70
N ASP A 904 43.99 0.11 14.41
CA ASP A 904 43.07 -0.96 14.81
C ASP A 904 42.93 -1.99 13.68
N PHE A 905 42.68 -3.26 14.02
CA PHE A 905 42.43 -4.28 13.00
C PHE A 905 41.15 -3.98 12.21
N LEU A 906 41.20 -4.19 10.89
CA LEU A 906 40.02 -4.09 10.04
C LEU A 906 38.93 -5.06 10.53
N THR A 907 37.71 -4.55 10.63
CA THR A 907 36.55 -5.33 11.10
C THR A 907 35.79 -5.93 9.92
N GLU A 908 35.30 -7.16 10.06
CA GLU A 908 34.47 -7.85 9.06
C GLU A 908 33.22 -7.03 8.68
N PHE A 909 32.58 -6.40 9.67
CA PHE A 909 31.40 -5.55 9.46
C PHE A 909 31.66 -4.15 9.98
N GLN A 910 31.36 -3.14 9.18
CA GLN A 910 31.27 -1.74 9.59
C GLN A 910 29.89 -1.48 10.20
N ILE A 911 29.85 -1.17 11.49
CA ILE A 911 28.63 -0.85 12.23
C ILE A 911 28.61 0.64 12.52
N GLN A 912 27.51 1.32 12.17
CA GLN A 912 27.40 2.77 12.31
C GLN A 912 26.96 3.17 13.72
N THR A 913 25.90 2.52 14.21
CA THR A 913 25.29 2.83 15.51
C THR A 913 24.75 1.59 16.20
N VAL A 914 24.94 1.52 17.51
CA VAL A 914 24.39 0.49 18.39
C VAL A 914 23.49 1.14 19.43
N ASN A 915 22.29 0.61 19.62
CA ASN A 915 21.27 1.18 20.49
C ASN A 915 20.86 0.21 21.60
N ILE A 916 20.76 0.71 22.82
CA ILE A 916 20.07 0.07 23.94
C ILE A 916 18.87 0.94 24.30
N SER A 917 17.67 0.41 24.12
CA SER A 917 16.42 1.06 24.52
C SER A 917 15.83 0.29 25.70
N GLU A 918 15.57 1.00 26.79
CA GLU A 918 15.03 0.48 28.03
C GLU A 918 13.81 1.32 28.44
N GLN A 919 12.72 0.65 28.80
CA GLN A 919 11.47 1.30 29.17
C GLN A 919 10.76 0.55 30.28
N PHE A 920 10.39 1.29 31.32
CA PHE A 920 9.44 0.94 32.34
C PHE A 920 8.09 1.59 32.03
N SER A 921 7.21 0.83 31.37
CA SER A 921 5.91 1.31 30.90
C SER A 921 4.80 0.36 31.35
N PRO A 922 4.27 0.51 32.58
CA PRO A 922 4.65 1.48 33.62
C PRO A 922 5.74 0.93 34.56
N LEU A 923 6.52 1.79 35.22
CA LEU A 923 7.36 1.39 36.36
C LEU A 923 6.47 0.90 37.49
N ILE A 924 5.47 1.68 37.88
CA ILE A 924 4.41 1.27 38.78
C ILE A 924 3.13 1.99 38.33
N ARG A 925 2.04 1.25 38.15
CA ARG A 925 0.70 1.81 37.96
C ARG A 925 -0.27 1.24 38.98
N PHE A 926 -0.98 2.11 39.67
CA PHE A 926 -2.13 1.77 40.49
C PHE A 926 -3.40 2.25 39.80
N ASP A 927 -4.28 1.32 39.46
CA ASP A 927 -5.63 1.62 38.97
C ASP A 927 -6.62 1.22 40.06
N MET A 928 -7.38 2.19 40.55
CA MET A 928 -8.37 2.03 41.60
C MET A 928 -9.73 2.47 41.09
N THR A 929 -10.78 1.73 41.44
CA THR A 929 -12.16 2.12 41.23
C THR A 929 -12.90 1.91 42.54
N MET A 930 -13.45 2.98 43.09
CA MET A 930 -14.24 2.97 44.31
C MET A 930 -15.69 2.55 44.05
N ASN A 931 -16.39 2.16 45.11
CA ASN A 931 -17.80 1.75 45.01
C ASN A 931 -18.73 2.92 44.61
N ASN A 932 -18.31 4.18 44.85
CA ASN A 932 -19.02 5.39 44.44
C ASN A 932 -18.70 5.83 42.99
N SER A 933 -18.12 4.96 42.16
CA SER A 933 -17.71 5.26 40.78
C SER A 933 -16.55 6.26 40.62
N LEU A 934 -15.82 6.61 41.69
CA LEU A 934 -14.55 7.32 41.58
C LEU A 934 -13.47 6.37 41.03
N THR A 935 -12.83 6.74 39.93
CA THR A 935 -11.66 6.08 39.38
C THR A 935 -10.42 6.91 39.66
N THR A 936 -9.33 6.26 40.03
CA THR A 936 -8.04 6.91 40.26
C THR A 936 -6.95 6.08 39.61
N ARG A 937 -6.10 6.72 38.84
CA ARG A 937 -4.93 6.15 38.18
C ARG A 937 -3.71 6.91 38.63
N PHE A 938 -2.75 6.21 39.20
CA PHE A 938 -1.43 6.75 39.50
C PHE A 938 -0.41 5.93 38.73
N GLU A 939 0.39 6.58 37.88
CA GLU A 939 1.35 5.92 37.01
C GLU A 939 2.70 6.63 37.06
N ILE A 940 3.76 5.88 37.34
CA ILE A 940 5.14 6.31 37.15
C ILE A 940 5.69 5.50 35.98
N SER A 941 6.29 6.18 35.02
CA SER A 941 6.97 5.57 33.88
C SER A 941 8.39 6.14 33.75
N LYS A 942 9.30 5.32 33.25
CA LYS A 942 10.72 5.69 33.07
C LYS A 942 11.22 5.09 31.78
N ASP A 943 11.97 5.84 31.01
CA ASP A 943 12.59 5.37 29.77
C ASP A 943 14.03 5.86 29.68
N ARG A 944 14.86 5.08 29.01
CA ARG A 944 16.24 5.38 28.70
C ARG A 944 16.57 4.82 27.33
N GLN A 945 17.09 5.66 26.45
CA GLN A 945 17.61 5.27 25.16
C GLN A 945 19.07 5.70 25.09
N VAL A 946 19.95 4.78 24.75
CA VAL A 946 21.38 5.04 24.62
C VAL A 946 21.84 4.56 23.27
N SER A 947 22.49 5.45 22.53
CA SER A 947 22.98 5.22 21.18
C SER A 947 24.47 5.47 21.12
N LEU A 948 25.27 4.43 20.89
CA LEU A 948 26.69 4.53 20.61
C LEU A 948 26.88 4.71 19.10
N SER A 949 27.46 5.83 18.67
CA SER A 949 27.92 6.02 17.30
C SER A 949 29.41 5.68 17.23
N LEU A 950 29.75 4.76 16.32
CA LEU A 950 31.12 4.26 16.15
C LEU A 950 31.93 5.11 15.16
N ASN A 951 31.28 5.94 14.33
CA ASN A 951 31.98 6.83 13.40
C ASN A 951 32.73 7.96 14.11
N ASN A 952 32.12 8.52 15.16
CA ASN A 952 32.68 9.62 15.93
C ASN A 952 33.00 9.22 17.37
N ASN A 953 32.80 7.94 17.74
CA ASN A 953 33.03 7.41 19.08
C ASN A 953 32.31 8.20 20.19
N GLN A 954 31.05 8.56 19.94
CA GLN A 954 30.20 9.31 20.88
C GLN A 954 29.00 8.48 21.33
N VAL A 955 28.60 8.67 22.58
CA VAL A 955 27.38 8.10 23.15
C VAL A 955 26.34 9.19 23.31
N GLN A 956 25.19 9.03 22.65
CA GLN A 956 24.02 9.84 22.89
C GLN A 956 23.11 9.13 23.90
N GLU A 957 22.93 9.74 25.07
CA GLU A 957 22.00 9.28 26.08
C GLU A 957 20.73 10.15 26.05
N GLN A 958 19.57 9.52 26.18
CA GLN A 958 18.29 10.16 26.41
C GLN A 958 17.58 9.42 27.54
N ALA A 959 17.00 10.13 28.50
CA ALA A 959 16.18 9.54 29.54
C ALA A 959 14.95 10.38 29.84
N GLY A 960 13.86 9.67 30.09
CA GLY A 960 12.56 10.21 30.47
C GLY A 960 12.10 9.66 31.80
N LYS A 961 11.46 10.52 32.60
CA LYS A 961 10.67 10.12 33.77
C LYS A 961 9.33 10.82 33.67
N SER A 962 8.24 10.08 33.82
CA SER A 962 6.90 10.67 33.89
C SER A 962 6.12 10.19 35.09
N LEU A 963 5.33 11.11 35.64
CA LEU A 963 4.34 10.87 36.68
C LEU A 963 2.99 11.30 36.11
N THR A 964 2.01 10.40 36.05
CA THR A 964 0.66 10.69 35.61
C THR A 964 -0.34 10.32 36.72
N VAL A 965 -1.18 11.27 37.08
CA VAL A 965 -2.26 11.12 38.06
C VAL A 965 -3.57 11.45 37.35
N GLY A 966 -4.39 10.44 37.11
CA GLY A 966 -5.73 10.58 36.54
C GLY A 966 -6.80 10.34 37.61
N VAL A 967 -7.80 11.20 37.67
CA VAL A 967 -8.97 11.06 38.54
C VAL A 967 -10.21 11.20 37.68
N GLY A 968 -11.10 10.21 37.72
CA GLY A 968 -12.39 10.25 37.04
C GLY A 968 -13.51 10.08 38.04
N TYR A 969 -14.60 10.81 37.90
CA TYR A 969 -15.78 10.67 38.75
C TYR A 969 -17.05 10.72 37.91
N ARG A 970 -17.90 9.70 38.06
CA ARG A 970 -19.21 9.67 37.42
C ARG A 970 -20.29 10.03 38.41
N ILE A 971 -20.99 11.12 38.15
CA ILE A 971 -22.22 11.49 38.84
C ILE A 971 -23.37 10.88 38.05
N ASN A 972 -24.06 9.91 38.65
CA ASN A 972 -25.26 9.35 38.03
C ASN A 972 -26.45 10.29 38.24
N ASP A 973 -27.37 10.30 37.28
CA ASP A 973 -28.65 11.03 37.35
C ASP A 973 -28.47 12.53 37.64
N PHE A 974 -27.46 13.15 37.01
CA PHE A 974 -27.22 14.59 37.11
C PHE A 974 -28.27 15.35 36.29
N GLU A 975 -29.09 16.13 37.00
CA GLU A 975 -30.17 16.90 36.42
C GLU A 975 -29.71 18.30 36.02
N VAL A 976 -29.81 18.63 34.73
CA VAL A 976 -29.56 19.97 34.21
C VAL A 976 -30.87 20.53 33.66
N THR A 977 -31.31 21.65 34.24
CA THR A 977 -32.48 22.38 33.74
C THR A 977 -32.00 23.44 32.75
N MET A 978 -32.42 23.32 31.49
CA MET A 978 -32.13 24.32 30.46
C MET A 978 -33.41 24.98 29.98
N SER A 979 -33.36 26.29 29.80
CA SER A 979 -34.43 27.10 29.21
C SER A 979 -34.51 26.78 27.71
N THR A 980 -35.58 26.14 27.28
CA THR A 980 -35.88 25.90 25.86
C THR A 980 -36.97 26.88 25.38
N PRO A 981 -37.12 27.09 24.06
CA PRO A 981 -38.18 27.95 23.52
C PRO A 981 -39.60 27.58 23.98
N ASN A 982 -39.81 26.34 24.44
CA ASN A 982 -41.09 25.82 24.92
C ASN A 982 -41.14 25.62 26.46
N GLY A 983 -40.29 26.32 27.23
CA GLY A 983 -40.23 26.24 28.70
C GLY A 983 -38.93 25.62 29.24
N SER A 984 -38.80 25.49 30.56
CA SER A 984 -37.67 24.83 31.20
C SER A 984 -37.78 23.32 31.07
N LYS A 985 -36.78 22.66 30.48
CA LYS A 985 -36.71 21.20 30.39
C LYS A 985 -35.55 20.67 31.21
N THR A 986 -35.85 19.74 32.11
CA THR A 986 -34.84 19.02 32.90
C THR A 986 -34.37 17.80 32.12
N PHE A 987 -33.07 17.74 31.86
CA PHE A 987 -32.41 16.56 31.32
C PHE A 987 -31.75 15.83 32.48
N SER A 988 -31.95 14.52 32.58
CA SER A 988 -31.29 13.66 33.57
C SER A 988 -30.40 12.67 32.84
N SER A 989 -29.11 12.70 33.13
CA SER A 989 -28.10 11.85 32.50
C SER A 989 -26.85 11.78 33.37
N ASN A 990 -25.91 10.91 33.01
CA ASN A 990 -24.65 10.80 33.73
C ASN A 990 -23.71 11.95 33.35
N LEU A 991 -23.08 12.56 34.36
CA LEU A 991 -21.99 13.53 34.20
C LEU A 991 -20.66 12.83 34.51
N ASP A 992 -19.79 12.74 33.50
CA ASP A 992 -18.44 12.18 33.64
C ASP A 992 -17.43 13.32 33.80
N LEU A 993 -16.79 13.40 34.97
CA LEU A 993 -15.73 14.35 35.27
C LEU A 993 -14.37 13.63 35.17
N ASN A 994 -13.42 14.20 34.44
CA ASN A 994 -12.05 13.68 34.35
C ASN A 994 -11.03 14.78 34.67
N LEU A 995 -9.95 14.42 35.34
CA LEU A 995 -8.79 15.26 35.62
C LEU A 995 -7.53 14.40 35.46
N ASP A 996 -6.71 14.71 34.45
CA ASP A 996 -5.42 14.09 34.18
C ASP A 996 -4.29 15.11 34.37
N LEU A 997 -3.47 14.90 35.39
CA LEU A 997 -2.21 15.60 35.63
C LEU A 997 -1.06 14.72 35.13
N SER A 998 -0.18 15.24 34.28
CA SER A 998 1.02 14.54 33.82
C SER A 998 2.23 15.45 33.92
N ILE A 999 3.29 14.98 34.57
CA ILE A 999 4.59 15.66 34.66
C ILE A 999 5.60 14.75 33.99
N ARG A 1000 6.26 15.21 32.93
CA ARG A 1000 7.28 14.45 32.21
C ARG A 1000 8.57 15.26 32.15
N LYS A 1001 9.64 14.74 32.73
CA LYS A 1001 10.99 15.27 32.58
C LYS A 1001 11.76 14.44 31.56
N THR A 1002 12.38 15.11 30.60
CA THR A 1002 13.24 14.52 29.58
C THR A 1002 14.60 15.22 29.61
N ALA A 1003 15.68 14.45 29.44
CA ALA A 1003 17.02 14.97 29.30
C ALA A 1003 17.77 14.17 28.22
N SER A 1004 18.61 14.84 27.45
CA SER A 1004 19.47 14.22 26.45
C SER A 1004 20.84 14.91 26.41
N ALA A 1005 21.89 14.10 26.38
CA ALA A 1005 23.27 14.55 26.34
C ALA A 1005 24.09 13.69 25.37
N ILE A 1006 25.06 14.32 24.71
CA ILE A 1006 26.11 13.64 23.94
C ILE A 1006 27.36 13.55 24.82
N ARG A 1007 28.00 12.39 24.83
CA ARG A 1007 29.20 12.10 25.61
C ARG A 1007 30.32 11.60 24.71
N SER A 1008 31.45 12.30 24.69
CA SER A 1008 32.62 11.95 23.88
C SER A 1008 33.56 11.00 24.63
N LEU A 1009 33.91 9.86 24.01
CA LEU A 1009 34.79 8.86 24.64
C LEU A 1009 36.26 9.27 24.73
N GLU A 1010 36.70 10.14 23.82
CA GLU A 1010 38.08 10.60 23.68
C GLU A 1010 38.33 11.84 24.54
N GLU A 1011 37.51 12.88 24.35
CA GLU A 1011 37.65 14.15 25.07
C GLU A 1011 37.10 14.10 26.50
N ASN A 1012 36.35 13.04 26.85
CA ASN A 1012 35.63 12.92 28.11
C ASN A 1012 34.73 14.14 28.41
N THR A 1013 34.07 14.64 27.37
CA THR A 1013 33.17 15.80 27.46
C THR A 1013 31.71 15.34 27.55
N HIS A 1014 30.89 16.15 28.21
CA HIS A 1014 29.46 15.96 28.35
C HIS A 1014 28.74 17.22 27.83
N GLN A 1015 28.03 17.08 26.71
CA GLN A 1015 27.35 18.19 26.06
C GLN A 1015 25.83 18.01 26.14
N PRO A 1016 25.09 18.92 26.79
CA PRO A 1016 23.63 18.93 26.72
C PRO A 1016 23.15 19.15 25.28
N VAL A 1017 22.24 18.31 24.80
CA VAL A 1017 21.57 18.52 23.51
C VAL A 1017 20.19 19.13 23.71
N SER A 1018 19.40 18.52 24.58
CA SER A 1018 18.03 18.95 24.85
C SER A 1018 17.57 18.46 26.21
N GLY A 1019 16.58 19.14 26.77
CA GLY A 1019 15.93 18.71 27.98
C GLY A 1019 14.70 19.58 28.22
N SER A 1020 13.65 18.96 28.73
CA SER A 1020 12.42 19.68 29.05
C SER A 1020 11.65 19.01 30.18
N THR A 1021 10.99 19.84 30.98
CA THR A 1021 9.99 19.42 31.94
C THR A 1021 8.62 19.89 31.45
N ASP A 1022 7.81 18.94 31.00
CA ASP A 1022 6.46 19.13 30.51
C ASP A 1022 5.47 18.88 31.65
N VAL A 1023 4.62 19.85 31.97
CA VAL A 1023 3.52 19.73 32.93
C VAL A 1023 2.21 19.92 32.17
N SER A 1024 1.42 18.86 32.07
CA SER A 1024 0.11 18.84 31.42
C SER A 1024 -0.99 18.68 32.48
N ILE A 1025 -1.99 19.55 32.45
CA ILE A 1025 -3.23 19.44 33.22
C ILE A 1025 -4.36 19.38 32.20
N LYS A 1026 -5.12 18.29 32.19
CA LYS A 1026 -6.30 18.15 31.33
C LYS A 1026 -7.49 17.85 32.21
N THR A 1027 -8.57 18.59 32.05
CA THR A 1027 -9.83 18.30 32.73
C THR A 1027 -11.00 18.39 31.77
N SER A 1028 -11.94 17.47 31.90
CA SER A 1028 -13.17 17.47 31.13
C SER A 1028 -14.38 17.19 32.00
N ALA A 1029 -15.51 17.78 31.61
CA ALA A 1029 -16.84 17.44 32.12
C ALA A 1029 -17.72 17.08 30.92
N ASP A 1030 -18.04 15.80 30.81
CA ASP A 1030 -18.77 15.20 29.69
C ASP A 1030 -20.22 14.89 30.13
N TYR A 1031 -21.19 15.53 29.48
CA TYR A 1031 -22.61 15.37 29.77
C TYR A 1031 -23.40 14.96 28.52
N VAL A 1032 -24.08 13.82 28.60
CA VAL A 1032 -24.88 13.29 27.49
C VAL A 1032 -26.31 13.82 27.59
N LEU A 1033 -26.63 14.88 26.85
CA LEU A 1033 -27.98 15.47 26.82
C LEU A 1033 -29.03 14.58 26.17
N SER A 1034 -28.65 13.83 25.13
CA SER A 1034 -29.51 12.83 24.48
C SER A 1034 -28.65 11.82 23.72
N GLU A 1035 -29.27 10.77 23.16
CA GLU A 1035 -28.58 9.82 22.26
C GLU A 1035 -27.89 10.50 21.06
N ARG A 1036 -28.32 11.72 20.72
CA ARG A 1036 -27.82 12.49 19.56
C ARG A 1036 -26.92 13.66 19.92
N ILE A 1037 -26.89 14.10 21.20
CA ILE A 1037 -26.19 15.33 21.61
C ILE A 1037 -25.37 15.05 22.87
N ASN A 1038 -24.06 15.28 22.77
CA ASN A 1038 -23.12 15.25 23.89
C ASN A 1038 -22.43 16.62 24.01
N ILE A 1039 -22.37 17.15 25.22
CA ILE A 1039 -21.66 18.39 25.57
C ILE A 1039 -20.45 18.04 26.43
N GLN A 1040 -19.27 18.49 26.00
CA GLN A 1040 -18.04 18.38 26.75
C GLN A 1040 -17.49 19.77 27.06
N LEU A 1041 -17.33 20.10 28.33
CA LEU A 1041 -16.50 21.22 28.79
C LEU A 1041 -15.07 20.69 28.94
N PHE A 1042 -14.07 21.42 28.45
CA PHE A 1042 -12.68 21.02 28.61
C PHE A 1042 -11.78 22.20 28.97
N TYR A 1043 -10.72 21.88 29.73
CA TYR A 1043 -9.60 22.78 30.00
C TYR A 1043 -8.31 21.97 29.95
N ASP A 1044 -7.43 22.36 29.03
CA ASP A 1044 -6.14 21.73 28.78
C ASP A 1044 -5.05 22.79 28.94
N ARG A 1045 -4.11 22.60 29.87
CA ARG A 1045 -2.93 23.44 30.04
C ARG A 1045 -1.67 22.61 29.89
N MET A 1046 -0.76 23.05 29.04
CA MET A 1046 0.55 22.46 28.83
C MET A 1046 1.63 23.51 29.07
N VAL A 1047 2.43 23.31 30.11
CA VAL A 1047 3.58 24.13 30.45
C VAL A 1047 4.84 23.34 30.11
N LYS A 1048 5.74 23.92 29.32
CA LYS A 1048 7.00 23.30 28.94
C LYS A 1048 8.14 24.21 29.37
N LYS A 1049 8.94 23.71 30.31
CA LYS A 1049 10.16 24.37 30.79
C LYS A 1049 11.38 23.71 30.15
N TYR A 1050 12.22 24.48 29.46
CA TYR A 1050 13.42 23.96 28.82
C TYR A 1050 14.62 23.98 29.79
N GLU A 1051 15.44 22.94 29.74
CA GLU A 1051 16.65 22.82 30.57
C GLU A 1051 17.91 23.35 29.83
N VAL A 1052 17.78 23.65 28.53
CA VAL A 1052 18.85 24.21 27.69
C VAL A 1052 18.53 25.67 27.34
N ALA A 1053 19.56 26.52 27.32
CA ALA A 1053 19.41 27.98 27.14
C ALA A 1053 18.89 28.40 25.75
N ASN A 1054 18.93 27.50 24.76
CA ASN A 1054 18.56 27.77 23.37
C ASN A 1054 17.04 27.66 23.10
N SER A 1055 16.19 27.58 24.12
CA SER A 1055 14.74 27.44 23.96
C SER A 1055 13.98 28.20 25.04
N PHE A 1056 12.86 28.83 24.65
CA PHE A 1056 12.03 29.61 25.55
C PHE A 1056 10.96 28.76 26.23
N ASP A 1057 10.76 28.95 27.53
CA ASP A 1057 9.66 28.34 28.27
C ASP A 1057 8.31 28.74 27.66
N THR A 1058 7.40 27.78 27.53
CA THR A 1058 6.07 28.01 26.94
C THR A 1058 4.97 27.54 27.88
N ALA A 1059 3.82 28.22 27.84
CA ALA A 1059 2.63 27.83 28.58
C ALA A 1059 1.39 28.06 27.71
N ASN A 1060 0.83 26.97 27.18
CA ASN A 1060 -0.36 27.00 26.34
C ASN A 1060 -1.56 26.54 27.16
N SER A 1061 -2.63 27.33 27.17
CA SER A 1061 -3.88 26.99 27.85
C SER A 1061 -5.04 27.08 26.86
N SER A 1062 -5.83 26.03 26.78
CA SER A 1062 -7.01 25.92 25.93
C SER A 1062 -8.21 25.61 26.80
N PHE A 1063 -9.29 26.37 26.64
CA PHE A 1063 -10.57 26.09 27.30
C PHE A 1063 -11.69 26.23 26.29
N GLY A 1064 -12.77 25.47 26.47
CA GLY A 1064 -13.90 25.60 25.56
C GLY A 1064 -15.01 24.59 25.81
N ILE A 1065 -16.04 24.72 24.98
CA ILE A 1065 -17.20 23.83 24.95
C ILE A 1065 -17.16 23.09 23.61
N LYS A 1066 -17.25 21.76 23.65
CA LYS A 1066 -17.31 20.89 22.48
C LYS A 1066 -18.67 20.24 22.42
N LEU A 1067 -19.43 20.56 21.37
CA LEU A 1067 -20.73 19.96 21.08
C LEU A 1067 -20.54 18.86 20.04
N ARG A 1068 -20.94 17.62 20.38
CA ARG A 1068 -20.93 16.49 19.43
C ARG A 1068 -22.36 16.10 19.09
N PHE A 1069 -22.69 16.20 17.80
CA PHE A 1069 -23.95 15.73 17.24
C PHE A 1069 -23.74 14.38 16.54
N SER A 1070 -24.48 13.36 16.97
CA SER A 1070 -24.47 12.03 16.37
C SER A 1070 -25.81 11.81 15.66
N PHE A 1071 -25.80 11.87 14.33
CA PHE A 1071 -26.94 11.54 13.49
C PHE A 1071 -26.84 10.07 13.09
N GLY A 1072 -27.46 9.17 13.87
CA GLY A 1072 -27.59 7.77 13.48
C GLY A 1072 -28.74 7.56 12.50
N ASN A 1073 -28.49 6.80 11.43
CA ASN A 1073 -29.52 6.12 10.64
C ASN A 1073 -29.93 4.81 11.32
#